data_AF-A0A1M5GEY4-F1
#
_entry.id   AF-A0A1M5GEY4-F1
#
_cell.length_a   1.000
_cell.length_b   1.000
_cell.length_c   1.000
_cell.angle_alpha   90.00
_cell.angle_beta   90.00
_cell.angle_gamma   90.00
#
_symmetry.space_group_name_H-M   'P 1'
#
loop_
_entity.id
_entity.type
_entity.pdbx_description
1 polymer ?
#
loop_
_entity_poly.entity_id
_entity_poly.type
_entity_poly.pdbx_seq_one_letter_code
_entity_poly.pdbx_strand_id
1 'polypeptide(L)'
;MGIFEHYQERYEKHKQEEFTIQEFLDICKNDPMAYANSAERLLQAIGEPEMIDTSTDPALSRIFSNRIISRYPAFHEFFGMEEAIEQIVSYLKHAAQGLEEKKQILYLLGPVGGGKSSLAERLKELMQMVPIYTLQGSPVNDHPFCLFDVNEDGNILEQEYGIPKRYLKTIMSPWARKRLHEFNGDITKFKVVKTFPSILDQIGIAKTEPGDENNQDISSLVGKVDIRRLEQFAQNDPDAYSYSGSLCKANQGLMEFVEMFKAPIKVLHPLLTATQEGNYNPTEGFSALPFDGLILAHSNESEWQSFRNNKNNEAFLDRVYIVKVPYCLRVSEEMRIYNKLLENSELSGAPCAPDTLKSLAQFIVLSRLKAPENSSIYSKMRVYDGESLKDTDPKAKSYQEYRDYAGVDEGMEGLSTRFAFKILSRVFNFDHTEVAANPVHLFYVLERQIEREQFPQETADRYKEFLKGYLIPHYVEFIGKEIQTAYLESYSEYGQNLFDRYVTYADFWIQDQEYRDPETGQLFDRASLNAELEKTEKPAGISNPKDFRNEIVNFVLRARANNGGKNPTWTSYEKLRTVIEKKMFSNTEDLLPVISFNTKGSAEDKKKHDDFVNRMVEKGYTQKQVRLLCEWYLRVRKAS
;
A
#
# COMPACT_ATOMS: atom_id res chain seq x y z
N MET A 1 17.77 -4.60 -28.81
CA MET A 1 17.06 -5.88 -28.94
C MET A 1 15.58 -5.59 -29.12
N GLY A 2 14.95 -6.10 -30.18
CA GLY A 2 13.53 -5.85 -30.43
C GLY A 2 12.61 -6.66 -29.49
N ILE A 3 11.33 -6.26 -29.36
CA ILE A 3 10.35 -6.95 -28.50
C ILE A 3 10.14 -8.43 -28.92
N PHE A 4 10.18 -8.72 -30.22
CA PHE A 4 9.98 -10.07 -30.76
C PHE A 4 11.16 -11.00 -30.45
N GLU A 5 12.39 -10.51 -30.59
CA GLU A 5 13.62 -11.24 -30.24
C GLU A 5 13.65 -11.52 -28.74
N HIS A 6 13.31 -10.53 -27.91
CA HIS A 6 13.24 -10.72 -26.46
C HIS A 6 12.21 -11.77 -26.05
N TYR A 7 11.04 -11.80 -26.71
CA TYR A 7 10.03 -12.83 -26.47
C TYR A 7 10.53 -14.22 -26.86
N GLN A 8 11.18 -14.35 -28.02
CA GLN A 8 11.75 -15.62 -28.49
C GLN A 8 12.82 -16.14 -27.53
N GLU A 9 13.76 -15.29 -27.11
CA GLU A 9 14.77 -15.68 -26.10
C GLU A 9 14.13 -16.09 -24.77
N ARG A 10 13.10 -15.36 -24.31
CA ARG A 10 12.38 -15.74 -23.09
C ARG A 10 11.73 -17.11 -23.26
N TYR A 11 11.08 -17.37 -24.39
CA TYR A 11 10.47 -18.67 -24.66
C TYR A 11 11.51 -19.80 -24.73
N GLU A 12 12.65 -19.56 -25.38
CA GLU A 12 13.75 -20.52 -25.46
C GLU A 12 14.34 -20.84 -24.08
N LYS A 13 14.50 -19.84 -23.21
CA LYS A 13 14.95 -20.04 -21.81
C LYS A 13 13.98 -20.87 -20.97
N HIS A 14 12.70 -20.90 -21.32
CA HIS A 14 11.66 -21.67 -20.62
C HIS A 14 11.37 -23.01 -21.29
N LYS A 15 12.08 -23.35 -22.38
CA LYS A 15 11.92 -24.64 -23.04
C LYS A 15 12.42 -25.75 -22.12
N GLN A 16 11.72 -26.89 -22.15
CA GLN A 16 12.07 -28.03 -21.33
C GLN A 16 13.45 -28.57 -21.75
N GLU A 17 14.34 -28.67 -20.76
CA GLU A 17 15.62 -29.37 -20.89
C GLU A 17 15.43 -30.78 -20.36
N GLU A 18 15.83 -31.78 -21.15
CA GLU A 18 15.70 -33.20 -20.79
C GLU A 18 17.05 -33.76 -20.34
N PHE A 19 17.02 -34.55 -19.27
CA PHE A 19 18.18 -35.17 -18.64
C PHE A 19 17.92 -36.65 -18.38
N THR A 20 18.98 -37.45 -18.35
CA THR A 20 18.98 -38.77 -17.73
C THR A 20 18.97 -38.64 -16.20
N ILE A 21 18.62 -39.73 -15.50
CA ILE A 21 18.74 -39.78 -14.02
C ILE A 21 20.17 -39.45 -13.58
N GLN A 22 21.19 -39.98 -14.27
CA GLN A 22 22.59 -39.73 -13.92
C GLN A 22 22.96 -38.25 -14.07
N GLU A 23 22.62 -37.62 -15.20
CA GLU A 23 22.86 -36.19 -15.42
C GLU A 23 22.14 -35.34 -14.37
N PHE A 24 20.92 -35.71 -13.97
CA PHE A 24 20.21 -35.03 -12.89
C PHE A 24 20.93 -35.15 -11.55
N LEU A 25 21.42 -36.33 -11.17
CA LEU A 25 22.20 -36.50 -9.93
C LEU A 25 23.52 -35.69 -9.95
N ASP A 26 24.18 -35.61 -11.12
CA ASP A 26 25.37 -34.77 -11.31
C ASP A 26 25.05 -33.27 -11.19
N ILE A 27 23.87 -32.84 -11.62
CA ILE A 27 23.37 -31.48 -11.38
C ILE A 27 23.15 -31.25 -9.88
N CYS A 28 22.46 -32.17 -9.19
CA CYS A 28 22.22 -32.07 -7.75
C CYS A 28 23.51 -31.89 -6.93
N LYS A 29 24.60 -32.54 -7.36
CA LYS A 29 25.90 -32.41 -6.69
C LYS A 29 26.46 -30.98 -6.70
N ASN A 30 26.15 -30.20 -7.74
CA ASN A 30 26.68 -28.86 -7.93
C ASN A 30 25.67 -27.76 -7.58
N ASP A 31 24.37 -28.04 -7.71
CA ASP A 31 23.29 -27.08 -7.49
C ASP A 31 22.23 -27.66 -6.53
N PRO A 32 22.25 -27.27 -5.24
CA PRO A 32 21.23 -27.64 -4.28
C PRO A 32 19.80 -27.23 -4.67
N MET A 33 19.64 -26.21 -5.54
CA MET A 33 18.31 -25.79 -6.00
C MET A 33 17.66 -26.80 -6.94
N ALA A 34 18.40 -27.77 -7.47
CA ALA A 34 17.85 -28.84 -8.28
C ALA A 34 16.91 -29.78 -7.49
N TYR A 35 17.09 -29.87 -6.18
CA TYR A 35 16.24 -30.66 -5.28
C TYR A 35 15.63 -29.83 -4.15
N ALA A 36 15.65 -28.50 -4.26
CA ALA A 36 15.10 -27.60 -3.26
C ALA A 36 13.58 -27.73 -3.17
N ASN A 37 13.09 -27.75 -1.93
CA ASN A 37 11.66 -27.78 -1.66
C ASN A 37 10.99 -26.46 -2.08
N SER A 38 9.66 -26.47 -2.11
CA SER A 38 8.84 -25.31 -2.50
C SER A 38 9.12 -24.05 -1.67
N ALA A 39 9.38 -24.18 -0.37
CA ALA A 39 9.72 -23.04 0.50
C ALA A 39 11.11 -22.46 0.22
N GLU A 40 12.12 -23.31 0.01
CA GLU A 40 13.48 -22.90 -0.35
C GLU A 40 13.49 -22.11 -1.67
N ARG A 41 12.77 -22.60 -2.69
CA ARG A 41 12.67 -21.93 -3.98
C ARG A 41 11.91 -20.60 -3.89
N LEU A 42 10.85 -20.53 -3.10
CA LEU A 42 10.12 -19.28 -2.90
C LEU A 42 10.95 -18.25 -2.14
N LEU A 43 11.77 -18.65 -1.16
CA LEU A 43 12.73 -17.76 -0.50
C LEU A 43 13.80 -17.25 -1.47
N GLN A 44 14.34 -18.12 -2.32
CA GLN A 44 15.29 -17.71 -3.35
C GLN A 44 14.67 -16.67 -4.29
N ALA A 45 13.41 -16.87 -4.69
CA ALA A 45 12.69 -15.92 -5.55
C ALA A 45 12.39 -14.59 -4.84
N ILE A 46 12.06 -14.62 -3.54
CA ILE A 46 11.86 -13.40 -2.72
C ILE A 46 13.17 -12.60 -2.62
N GLY A 47 14.30 -13.29 -2.48
CA GLY A 47 15.63 -12.69 -2.37
C GLY A 47 15.96 -12.18 -0.97
N GLU A 48 17.15 -11.58 -0.86
CA GLU A 48 17.65 -11.05 0.41
C GLU A 48 16.95 -9.74 0.82
N PRO A 49 16.70 -9.53 2.12
CA PRO A 49 16.13 -8.28 2.60
C PRO A 49 17.15 -7.14 2.59
N GLU A 50 16.65 -5.94 2.30
CA GLU A 50 17.30 -4.69 2.62
C GLU A 50 17.06 -4.35 4.09
N MET A 51 18.14 -4.19 4.86
CA MET A 51 18.07 -3.84 6.28
C MET A 51 17.94 -2.32 6.42
N ILE A 52 16.76 -1.85 6.84
CA ILE A 52 16.47 -0.42 6.98
C ILE A 52 16.65 -0.01 8.43
N ASP A 53 17.63 0.87 8.68
CA ASP A 53 17.82 1.53 9.97
C ASP A 53 16.80 2.68 10.13
N THR A 54 15.74 2.42 10.89
CA THR A 54 14.65 3.37 11.10
C THR A 54 15.06 4.56 11.96
N SER A 55 16.22 4.55 12.63
CA SER A 55 16.70 5.70 13.40
C SER A 55 17.10 6.91 12.53
N THR A 56 17.39 6.65 11.25
CA THR A 56 17.80 7.68 10.28
C THR A 56 16.63 8.55 9.81
N ASP A 57 15.41 8.04 9.88
CA ASP A 57 14.19 8.72 9.47
C ASP A 57 13.31 9.03 10.71
N PRO A 58 13.02 10.30 11.02
CA PRO A 58 12.24 10.67 12.21
C PRO A 58 10.84 10.05 12.28
N ALA A 59 10.17 9.79 11.15
CA ALA A 59 8.85 9.18 11.11
C ALA A 59 8.95 7.67 11.36
N LEU A 60 9.85 6.98 10.64
CA LEU A 60 10.07 5.54 10.82
C LEU A 60 10.61 5.23 12.23
N SER A 61 11.48 6.10 12.77
CA SER A 61 12.01 6.03 14.14
C SER A 61 10.89 5.91 15.18
N ARG A 62 9.82 6.71 15.03
CA ARG A 62 8.68 6.71 15.94
C ARG A 62 7.76 5.51 15.74
N ILE A 63 7.55 5.09 14.49
CA ILE A 63 6.68 3.95 14.15
C ILE A 63 7.32 2.63 14.61
N PHE A 64 8.61 2.44 14.35
CA PHE A 64 9.34 1.19 14.59
C PHE A 64 10.26 1.23 15.81
N SER A 65 10.21 2.30 16.61
CA SER A 65 11.04 2.47 17.81
C SER A 65 12.54 2.29 17.57
N ASN A 66 13.08 2.88 16.50
CA ASN A 66 14.49 2.78 16.08
C ASN A 66 14.98 1.35 15.80
N ARG A 67 14.08 0.40 15.55
CA ARG A 67 14.47 -0.97 15.20
C ARG A 67 14.96 -1.04 13.75
N ILE A 68 15.85 -1.98 13.48
CA ILE A 68 16.21 -2.34 12.11
C ILE A 68 15.11 -3.26 11.57
N ILE A 69 14.52 -2.90 10.43
CA ILE A 69 13.46 -3.68 9.79
C ILE A 69 13.98 -4.31 8.50
N SER A 70 13.46 -5.50 8.17
CA SER A 70 13.76 -6.19 6.91
C SER A 70 12.75 -5.77 5.84
N ARG A 71 13.21 -5.17 4.75
CA ARG A 71 12.37 -4.87 3.58
C ARG A 71 12.75 -5.74 2.40
N TYR A 72 11.78 -6.45 1.84
CA TYR A 72 12.01 -7.36 0.72
C TYR A 72 11.63 -6.68 -0.60
N PRO A 73 12.57 -6.46 -1.55
CA PRO A 73 12.30 -5.79 -2.82
C PRO A 73 11.21 -6.47 -3.66
N ALA A 74 11.08 -7.80 -3.52
CA ALA A 74 10.01 -8.58 -4.14
C ALA A 74 8.61 -8.05 -3.79
N PHE A 75 8.43 -7.37 -2.65
CA PHE A 75 7.15 -6.83 -2.17
C PHE A 75 7.13 -5.29 -2.13
N HIS A 76 7.97 -4.60 -2.92
CA HIS A 76 8.05 -3.13 -2.89
C HIS A 76 6.73 -2.40 -3.19
N GLU A 77 5.79 -3.05 -3.86
CA GLU A 77 4.47 -2.50 -4.18
C GLU A 77 3.40 -2.69 -3.09
N PHE A 78 3.75 -3.31 -1.96
CA PHE A 78 2.87 -3.54 -0.82
C PHE A 78 3.18 -2.53 0.28
N PHE A 79 2.26 -1.59 0.47
CA PHE A 79 2.42 -0.47 1.40
C PHE A 79 1.72 -0.76 2.73
N GLY A 80 2.44 -0.59 3.85
CA GLY A 80 1.88 -0.82 5.18
C GLY A 80 1.73 -2.29 5.60
N MET A 81 2.41 -3.22 4.93
CA MET A 81 2.30 -4.68 5.16
C MET A 81 3.60 -5.33 5.66
N GLU A 82 4.52 -4.56 6.23
CA GLU A 82 5.85 -5.01 6.62
C GLU A 82 5.79 -6.21 7.57
N GLU A 83 4.93 -6.15 8.59
CA GLU A 83 4.77 -7.22 9.57
C GLU A 83 4.17 -8.50 8.96
N ALA A 84 3.18 -8.37 8.06
CA ALA A 84 2.59 -9.52 7.39
C ALA A 84 3.59 -10.22 6.45
N ILE A 85 4.39 -9.43 5.71
CA ILE A 85 5.45 -9.94 4.84
C ILE A 85 6.54 -10.64 5.67
N GLU A 86 6.94 -10.04 6.80
CA GLU A 86 7.93 -10.63 7.70
C GLU A 86 7.45 -11.97 8.27
N GLN A 87 6.17 -12.09 8.66
CA GLN A 87 5.58 -13.35 9.11
C GLN A 87 5.54 -14.41 7.99
N ILE A 88 5.19 -14.03 6.76
CA ILE A 88 5.22 -14.94 5.61
C ILE A 88 6.66 -15.44 5.37
N VAL A 89 7.64 -14.54 5.35
CA VAL A 89 9.04 -14.93 5.14
C VAL A 89 9.56 -15.79 6.30
N SER A 90 9.15 -15.50 7.53
CA SER A 90 9.48 -16.32 8.70
C SER A 90 8.93 -17.75 8.57
N TYR A 91 7.65 -17.88 8.21
CA TYR A 91 7.02 -19.16 7.88
C TYR A 91 7.81 -19.92 6.82
N LEU A 92 8.18 -19.25 5.72
CA LEU A 92 8.95 -19.88 4.64
C LEU A 92 10.35 -20.29 5.09
N LYS A 93 11.05 -19.49 5.91
CA LYS A 93 12.37 -19.83 6.48
C LYS A 93 12.30 -21.09 7.34
N HIS A 94 11.29 -21.19 8.21
CA HIS A 94 11.13 -22.37 9.06
C HIS A 94 10.70 -23.60 8.25
N ALA A 95 9.81 -23.43 7.26
CA ALA A 95 9.39 -24.50 6.36
C ALA A 95 10.57 -25.02 5.51
N ALA A 96 11.42 -24.13 4.99
CA ALA A 96 12.63 -24.45 4.24
C ALA A 96 13.62 -25.28 5.07
N GLN A 97 13.72 -25.00 6.38
CA GLN A 97 14.54 -25.76 7.32
C GLN A 97 13.94 -27.13 7.69
N GLY A 98 12.70 -27.42 7.28
CA GLY A 98 12.00 -28.67 7.58
C GLY A 98 11.38 -28.72 8.98
N LEU A 99 11.07 -27.56 9.57
CA LEU A 99 10.40 -27.44 10.87
C LEU A 99 8.87 -27.65 10.75
N GLU A 100 8.12 -27.42 11.83
CA GLU A 100 6.68 -27.74 11.91
C GLU A 100 5.85 -26.94 10.90
N GLU A 101 6.26 -25.73 10.55
CA GLU A 101 5.63 -24.87 9.54
C GLU A 101 5.52 -25.55 8.18
N LYS A 102 6.43 -26.48 7.83
CA LYS A 102 6.33 -27.29 6.60
C LYS A 102 5.03 -28.11 6.57
N LYS A 103 4.49 -28.49 7.73
CA LYS A 103 3.26 -29.30 7.87
C LYS A 103 2.00 -28.47 8.07
N GLN A 104 2.10 -27.14 7.99
CA GLN A 104 1.00 -26.22 8.21
C GLN A 104 0.59 -25.51 6.93
N ILE A 105 -0.70 -25.21 6.83
CA ILE A 105 -1.27 -24.37 5.78
C ILE A 105 -0.98 -22.90 6.12
N LEU A 106 -0.34 -22.16 5.21
CA LEU A 106 -0.18 -20.71 5.35
C LEU A 106 -1.54 -20.05 5.13
N TYR A 107 -2.09 -19.42 6.16
CA TYR A 107 -3.43 -18.84 6.11
C TYR A 107 -3.40 -17.32 6.29
N LEU A 108 -3.82 -16.59 5.25
CA LEU A 108 -3.95 -15.14 5.30
C LEU A 108 -5.34 -14.77 5.81
N LEU A 109 -5.39 -14.12 6.97
CA LEU A 109 -6.61 -13.64 7.61
C LEU A 109 -6.69 -12.12 7.53
N GLY A 110 -7.81 -11.56 7.09
CA GLY A 110 -7.93 -10.11 6.95
C GLY A 110 -9.26 -9.68 6.36
N PRO A 111 -9.55 -8.37 6.34
CA PRO A 111 -10.78 -7.86 5.75
C PRO A 111 -10.81 -7.97 4.22
N VAL A 112 -11.99 -7.78 3.65
CA VAL A 112 -12.20 -7.80 2.19
C VAL A 112 -11.47 -6.62 1.54
N GLY A 113 -10.61 -6.89 0.57
CA GLY A 113 -9.80 -5.84 -0.06
C GLY A 113 -8.61 -5.39 0.79
N GLY A 114 -8.21 -6.14 1.83
CA GLY A 114 -6.97 -5.93 2.59
C GLY A 114 -5.69 -6.38 1.88
N GLY A 115 -5.75 -6.79 0.60
CA GLY A 115 -4.56 -7.18 -0.18
C GLY A 115 -4.10 -8.63 -0.06
N LYS A 116 -4.86 -9.50 0.63
CA LYS A 116 -4.58 -10.96 0.74
C LYS A 116 -4.39 -11.64 -0.61
N SER A 117 -5.34 -11.46 -1.53
CA SER A 117 -5.26 -12.06 -2.86
C SER A 117 -4.11 -11.47 -3.66
N SER A 118 -3.80 -10.18 -3.50
CA SER A 118 -2.63 -9.57 -4.14
C SER A 118 -1.32 -10.17 -3.63
N LEU A 119 -1.20 -10.47 -2.33
CA LEU A 119 -0.06 -11.20 -1.78
C LEU A 119 0.01 -12.63 -2.35
N ALA A 120 -1.12 -13.33 -2.43
CA ALA A 120 -1.19 -14.67 -3.01
C ALA A 120 -0.75 -14.69 -4.49
N GLU A 121 -1.23 -13.74 -5.30
CA GLU A 121 -0.78 -13.57 -6.69
C GLU A 121 0.72 -13.30 -6.75
N ARG A 122 1.25 -12.43 -5.88
CA ARG A 122 2.69 -12.14 -5.86
C ARG A 122 3.54 -13.37 -5.51
N LEU A 123 3.11 -14.18 -4.55
CA LEU A 123 3.81 -15.43 -4.21
C LEU A 123 3.77 -16.43 -5.38
N LYS A 124 2.65 -16.52 -6.11
CA LYS A 124 2.58 -17.34 -7.33
C LYS A 124 3.51 -16.81 -8.43
N GLU A 125 3.57 -15.50 -8.64
CA GLU A 125 4.51 -14.88 -9.58
C GLU A 125 5.96 -15.23 -9.24
N LEU A 126 6.34 -15.11 -7.96
CA LEU A 126 7.68 -15.45 -7.48
C LEU A 126 7.99 -16.94 -7.65
N MET A 127 7.01 -17.82 -7.43
CA MET A 127 7.18 -19.27 -7.63
C MET A 127 7.54 -19.63 -9.08
N GLN A 128 7.12 -18.84 -10.08
CA GLN A 128 7.46 -19.07 -11.48
C GLN A 128 8.93 -18.74 -11.82
N MET A 129 9.67 -18.07 -10.92
CA MET A 129 11.03 -17.61 -11.19
C MET A 129 12.09 -18.72 -11.04
N VAL A 130 11.77 -19.79 -10.32
CA VAL A 130 12.73 -20.88 -10.00
C VAL A 130 12.19 -22.20 -10.54
N PRO A 131 12.96 -22.94 -11.37
CA PRO A 131 12.49 -24.16 -12.01
C PRO A 131 12.34 -25.33 -11.03
N ILE A 132 11.58 -26.34 -11.46
CA ILE A 132 11.46 -27.67 -10.85
C ILE A 132 12.02 -28.74 -11.78
N TYR A 133 12.42 -29.86 -11.20
CA TYR A 133 12.77 -31.06 -11.92
C TYR A 133 11.68 -32.11 -11.70
N THR A 134 11.16 -32.68 -12.80
CA THR A 134 10.08 -33.66 -12.76
C THR A 134 10.39 -34.86 -13.65
N LEU A 135 9.78 -36.01 -13.38
CA LEU A 135 9.80 -37.13 -14.32
C LEU A 135 9.04 -36.75 -15.61
N GLN A 136 9.65 -36.99 -16.76
CA GLN A 136 9.06 -36.69 -18.07
C GLN A 136 7.72 -37.41 -18.22
N GLY A 137 6.65 -36.64 -18.47
CA GLY A 137 5.30 -37.17 -18.67
C GLY A 137 4.51 -37.43 -17.39
N SER A 138 5.08 -37.18 -16.21
CA SER A 138 4.36 -37.33 -14.95
C SER A 138 3.19 -36.33 -14.87
N PRO A 139 1.95 -36.79 -14.59
CA PRO A 139 0.78 -35.93 -14.48
C PRO A 139 0.67 -35.19 -13.13
N VAL A 140 1.51 -35.55 -12.15
CA VAL A 140 1.54 -34.96 -10.79
C VAL A 140 2.88 -34.32 -10.45
N ASN A 141 3.68 -33.95 -11.47
CA ASN A 141 5.01 -33.38 -11.27
C ASN A 141 5.88 -34.22 -10.29
N ASP A 142 5.95 -35.54 -10.46
CA ASP A 142 6.78 -36.43 -9.64
C ASP A 142 8.23 -35.93 -9.60
N HIS A 143 8.74 -35.66 -8.40
CA HIS A 143 10.15 -35.33 -8.22
C HIS A 143 10.99 -36.59 -8.50
N PRO A 144 12.13 -36.50 -9.22
CA PRO A 144 12.93 -37.68 -9.56
C PRO A 144 13.37 -38.52 -8.35
N PHE A 145 13.47 -37.90 -7.17
CA PHE A 145 13.77 -38.61 -5.93
C PHE A 145 12.72 -39.64 -5.48
N CYS A 146 11.51 -39.62 -6.06
CA CYS A 146 10.51 -40.65 -5.76
C CYS A 146 10.92 -42.07 -6.23
N LEU A 147 11.99 -42.17 -7.04
CA LEU A 147 12.56 -43.43 -7.52
C LEU A 147 13.51 -44.11 -6.51
N PHE A 148 13.92 -43.42 -5.44
CA PHE A 148 14.92 -43.91 -4.48
C PHE A 148 14.31 -44.14 -3.10
N ASP A 149 14.74 -45.18 -2.40
CA ASP A 149 14.34 -45.46 -1.02
C ASP A 149 15.31 -44.80 -0.02
N VAL A 150 14.77 -44.12 0.98
CA VAL A 150 15.57 -43.41 1.99
C VAL A 150 16.46 -44.33 2.83
N ASN A 151 16.06 -45.58 3.05
CA ASN A 151 16.77 -46.55 3.87
C ASN A 151 17.81 -47.31 3.06
N GLU A 152 17.49 -47.66 1.81
CA GLU A 152 18.38 -48.42 0.93
C GLU A 152 19.39 -47.51 0.23
N ASP A 153 18.93 -46.44 -0.42
CA ASP A 153 19.74 -45.59 -1.30
C ASP A 153 20.28 -44.33 -0.61
N GLY A 154 19.65 -43.90 0.50
CA GLY A 154 19.93 -42.61 1.11
C GLY A 154 21.38 -42.41 1.57
N ASN A 155 22.06 -43.46 2.02
CA ASN A 155 23.49 -43.38 2.37
C ASN A 155 24.38 -43.18 1.13
N ILE A 156 24.02 -43.81 0.01
CA ILE A 156 24.77 -43.75 -1.24
C ILE A 156 24.65 -42.33 -1.82
N LEU A 157 23.42 -41.82 -1.89
CA LEU A 157 23.14 -40.47 -2.39
C LEU A 157 23.82 -39.37 -1.56
N GLU A 158 23.87 -39.53 -0.25
CA GLU A 158 24.56 -38.60 0.65
C GLU A 158 26.09 -38.63 0.46
N GLN A 159 26.69 -39.81 0.27
CA GLN A 159 28.14 -39.95 0.10
C GLN A 159 28.64 -39.56 -1.30
N GLU A 160 27.93 -39.96 -2.36
CA GLU A 160 28.40 -39.77 -3.75
C GLU A 160 28.02 -38.40 -4.33
N TYR A 161 26.81 -37.92 -3.98
CA TYR A 161 26.21 -36.71 -4.55
C TYR A 161 25.98 -35.59 -3.51
N GLY A 162 26.19 -35.85 -2.22
CA GLY A 162 26.01 -34.84 -1.17
C GLY A 162 24.54 -34.52 -0.86
N ILE A 163 23.60 -35.37 -1.29
CA ILE A 163 22.16 -35.13 -1.14
C ILE A 163 21.72 -35.58 0.27
N PRO A 164 21.23 -34.67 1.14
CA PRO A 164 20.81 -35.05 2.48
C PRO A 164 19.54 -35.91 2.45
N LYS A 165 19.49 -36.95 3.29
CA LYS A 165 18.34 -37.88 3.38
C LYS A 165 16.99 -37.22 3.62
N ARG A 166 16.96 -36.01 4.21
CA ARG A 166 15.72 -35.28 4.48
C ARG A 166 14.91 -34.93 3.22
N TYR A 167 15.55 -34.90 2.05
CA TYR A 167 14.91 -34.64 0.75
C TYR A 167 14.34 -35.90 0.08
N LEU A 168 14.67 -37.10 0.57
CA LEU A 168 14.23 -38.39 -0.01
C LEU A 168 12.93 -38.89 0.62
N LYS A 169 11.96 -38.00 0.87
CA LYS A 169 10.69 -38.35 1.56
C LYS A 169 9.50 -38.54 0.62
N THR A 170 9.67 -38.23 -0.66
CA THR A 170 8.60 -38.27 -1.65
C THR A 170 8.26 -39.72 -2.01
N ILE A 171 6.97 -40.05 -2.01
CA ILE A 171 6.50 -41.36 -2.47
C ILE A 171 6.38 -41.41 -4.00
N MET A 172 6.50 -42.60 -4.58
CA MET A 172 6.25 -42.82 -6.01
C MET A 172 4.75 -42.74 -6.30
N SER A 173 4.35 -41.91 -7.27
CA SER A 173 2.95 -41.86 -7.71
C SER A 173 2.49 -43.20 -8.35
N PRO A 174 1.18 -43.48 -8.39
CA PRO A 174 0.64 -44.63 -9.11
C PRO A 174 1.08 -44.66 -10.58
N TRP A 175 1.19 -43.49 -11.22
CA TRP A 175 1.66 -43.36 -12.60
C TRP A 175 3.13 -43.77 -12.73
N ALA A 176 4.02 -43.22 -11.89
CA ALA A 176 5.43 -43.55 -11.91
C ALA A 176 5.67 -45.04 -11.61
N ARG A 177 4.90 -45.61 -10.67
CA ARG A 177 4.95 -47.03 -10.33
C ARG A 177 4.55 -47.92 -11.51
N LYS A 178 3.51 -47.57 -12.25
CA LYS A 178 3.11 -48.30 -13.47
C LYS A 178 4.24 -48.29 -14.50
N ARG A 179 4.85 -47.13 -14.75
CA ARG A 179 6.00 -47.00 -15.68
C ARG A 179 7.22 -47.79 -15.23
N LEU A 180 7.52 -47.81 -13.93
CA LEU A 180 8.61 -48.62 -13.39
C LEU A 180 8.41 -50.11 -13.68
N HIS A 181 7.19 -50.62 -13.53
CA HIS A 181 6.86 -52.01 -13.88
C HIS A 181 6.99 -52.27 -15.39
N GLU A 182 6.52 -51.36 -16.25
CA GLU A 182 6.71 -51.44 -17.71
C GLU A 182 8.19 -51.43 -18.13
N PHE A 183 9.02 -50.74 -17.35
CA PHE A 183 10.47 -50.68 -17.55
C PHE A 183 11.22 -51.88 -16.96
N ASN A 184 10.52 -52.83 -16.33
CA ASN A 184 11.08 -53.98 -15.60
C ASN A 184 12.02 -53.56 -14.46
N GLY A 185 11.71 -52.46 -13.76
CA GLY A 185 12.50 -51.95 -12.64
C GLY A 185 13.72 -51.11 -13.04
N ASP A 186 13.95 -50.91 -14.34
CA ASP A 186 15.09 -50.13 -14.83
C ASP A 186 14.80 -48.62 -14.75
N ILE A 187 15.28 -47.98 -13.67
CA ILE A 187 15.11 -46.54 -13.46
C ILE A 187 15.84 -45.67 -14.50
N THR A 188 16.83 -46.23 -15.23
CA THR A 188 17.60 -45.46 -16.23
C THR A 188 16.79 -45.10 -17.47
N LYS A 189 15.64 -45.75 -17.66
CA LYS A 189 14.68 -45.42 -18.72
C LYS A 189 13.83 -44.19 -18.41
N PHE A 190 13.77 -43.76 -17.15
CA PHE A 190 13.16 -42.48 -16.83
C PHE A 190 14.02 -41.32 -17.32
N LYS A 191 13.35 -40.26 -17.77
CA LYS A 191 13.95 -38.98 -18.09
C LYS A 191 13.47 -37.94 -17.10
N VAL A 192 14.34 -36.99 -16.77
CA VAL A 192 14.02 -35.83 -15.95
C VAL A 192 13.87 -34.64 -16.88
N VAL A 193 12.84 -33.82 -16.66
CA VAL A 193 12.67 -32.54 -17.36
C VAL A 193 12.76 -31.40 -16.36
N LYS A 194 13.52 -30.38 -16.74
CA LYS A 194 13.52 -29.09 -16.04
C LYS A 194 12.38 -28.25 -16.59
N THR A 195 11.47 -27.85 -15.72
CA THR A 195 10.27 -27.08 -16.08
C THR A 195 10.12 -25.90 -15.14
N PHE A 196 9.67 -24.76 -15.66
CA PHE A 196 9.31 -23.62 -14.81
C PHE A 196 7.87 -23.77 -14.34
N PRO A 197 7.59 -23.58 -13.04
CA PRO A 197 6.21 -23.46 -12.58
C PRO A 197 5.48 -22.38 -13.38
N SER A 198 4.20 -22.62 -13.68
CA SER A 198 3.40 -21.76 -14.56
C SER A 198 1.98 -21.69 -14.05
N ILE A 199 1.50 -20.47 -13.81
CA ILE A 199 0.10 -20.20 -13.43
C ILE A 199 -0.83 -20.56 -14.59
N LEU A 200 -0.43 -20.22 -15.82
CA LEU A 200 -1.26 -20.38 -17.02
C LEU A 200 -1.38 -21.85 -17.43
N ASP A 201 -0.27 -22.58 -17.39
CA ASP A 201 -0.23 -24.01 -17.75
C ASP A 201 -0.60 -24.92 -16.57
N GLN A 202 -0.77 -24.35 -15.38
CA GLN A 202 -1.06 -25.05 -14.13
C GLN A 202 -0.01 -26.11 -13.77
N ILE A 203 1.27 -25.76 -13.93
CA ILE A 203 2.42 -26.62 -13.61
C ILE A 203 3.03 -26.09 -12.32
N GLY A 204 3.04 -26.90 -11.25
CA GLY A 204 3.53 -26.51 -9.93
C GLY A 204 2.68 -25.44 -9.23
N ILE A 205 1.73 -24.79 -9.91
CA ILE A 205 0.87 -23.76 -9.35
C ILE A 205 -0.58 -24.08 -9.69
N ALA A 206 -1.44 -24.12 -8.68
CA ALA A 206 -2.87 -24.34 -8.88
C ALA A 206 -3.70 -23.44 -7.96
N LYS A 207 -4.90 -23.10 -8.42
CA LYS A 207 -5.89 -22.33 -7.67
C LYS A 207 -7.16 -23.14 -7.53
N THR A 208 -7.73 -23.17 -6.33
CA THR A 208 -9.04 -23.75 -6.05
C THR A 208 -9.92 -22.72 -5.37
N GLU A 209 -11.17 -22.67 -5.81
CA GLU A 209 -12.24 -21.87 -5.25
C GLU A 209 -13.32 -22.80 -4.69
N PRO A 210 -14.08 -22.38 -3.67
CA PRO A 210 -15.14 -23.21 -3.12
C PRO A 210 -16.26 -23.28 -4.16
N GLY A 211 -16.75 -24.50 -4.41
CA GLY A 211 -17.97 -24.71 -5.19
C GLY A 211 -19.21 -24.51 -4.31
N ASP A 212 -20.40 -24.60 -4.92
CA ASP A 212 -21.64 -24.63 -4.14
C ASP A 212 -21.63 -25.81 -3.15
N GLU A 213 -22.15 -25.62 -1.92
CA GLU A 213 -22.16 -26.66 -0.87
C GLU A 213 -22.75 -28.01 -1.33
N ASN A 214 -23.68 -27.97 -2.30
CA ASN A 214 -24.34 -29.16 -2.86
C ASN A 214 -23.54 -29.85 -3.98
N ASN A 215 -22.60 -29.15 -4.61
CA ASN A 215 -21.88 -29.61 -5.80
C ASN A 215 -20.36 -29.66 -5.62
N GLN A 216 -19.83 -29.22 -4.48
CA GLN A 216 -18.39 -29.25 -4.25
C GLN A 216 -17.92 -30.67 -3.95
N ASP A 217 -17.31 -31.27 -4.96
CA ASP A 217 -16.71 -32.59 -4.90
C ASP A 217 -15.21 -32.50 -4.56
N ILE A 218 -14.73 -33.44 -3.74
CA ILE A 218 -13.33 -33.62 -3.35
C ILE A 218 -12.44 -33.78 -4.59
N SER A 219 -13.01 -34.24 -5.71
CA SER A 219 -12.32 -34.37 -6.99
C SER A 219 -11.67 -33.07 -7.51
N SER A 220 -12.15 -31.90 -7.09
CA SER A 220 -11.52 -30.60 -7.39
C SER A 220 -10.11 -30.47 -6.82
N LEU A 221 -9.83 -31.13 -5.68
CA LEU A 221 -8.52 -31.15 -5.04
C LEU A 221 -7.69 -32.34 -5.48
N VAL A 222 -8.28 -33.54 -5.48
CA VAL A 222 -7.51 -34.80 -5.60
C VAL A 222 -7.56 -35.43 -6.99
N GLY A 223 -8.51 -35.05 -7.84
CA GLY A 223 -8.76 -35.67 -9.15
C GLY A 223 -9.92 -36.68 -9.14
N LYS A 224 -10.17 -37.31 -10.29
CA LYS A 224 -11.22 -38.32 -10.47
C LYS A 224 -10.91 -39.27 -11.62
N VAL A 225 -11.57 -40.42 -11.66
CA VAL A 225 -11.49 -41.33 -12.80
C VAL A 225 -12.14 -40.69 -14.04
N ASP A 226 -11.48 -40.80 -15.19
CA ASP A 226 -12.03 -40.39 -16.48
C ASP A 226 -12.82 -41.53 -17.08
N ILE A 227 -14.15 -41.38 -17.09
CA ILE A 227 -15.10 -42.36 -17.63
C ILE A 227 -14.76 -42.73 -19.09
N ARG A 228 -14.21 -41.79 -19.87
CA ARG A 228 -13.85 -42.03 -21.28
C ARG A 228 -12.69 -43.01 -21.43
N ARG A 229 -11.81 -43.10 -20.43
CA ARG A 229 -10.66 -44.00 -20.45
C ARG A 229 -10.98 -45.40 -19.95
N LEU A 230 -12.15 -45.60 -19.34
CA LEU A 230 -12.61 -46.92 -18.87
C LEU A 230 -12.89 -47.93 -19.98
N GLU A 231 -13.03 -47.47 -21.23
CA GLU A 231 -13.10 -48.37 -22.39
C GLU A 231 -11.76 -49.11 -22.64
N GLN A 232 -10.64 -48.48 -22.28
CA GLN A 232 -9.28 -48.97 -22.57
C GLN A 232 -8.55 -49.45 -21.32
N PHE A 233 -8.88 -48.90 -20.17
CA PHE A 233 -8.17 -49.12 -18.91
C PHE A 233 -9.14 -49.51 -17.79
N ALA A 234 -8.67 -50.30 -16.82
CA ALA A 234 -9.47 -50.63 -15.65
C ALA A 234 -9.69 -49.39 -14.76
N GLN A 235 -10.75 -49.40 -13.94
CA GLN A 235 -11.08 -48.26 -13.07
C GLN A 235 -9.95 -47.88 -12.09
N ASN A 236 -9.16 -48.85 -11.66
CA ASN A 236 -8.01 -48.66 -10.78
C ASN A 236 -6.67 -48.48 -11.52
N ASP A 237 -6.69 -48.34 -12.85
CA ASP A 237 -5.49 -48.12 -13.65
C ASP A 237 -5.10 -46.62 -13.58
N PRO A 238 -3.85 -46.28 -13.22
CA PRO A 238 -3.36 -44.89 -13.19
C PRO A 238 -3.61 -44.11 -14.48
N ASP A 239 -3.57 -44.75 -15.65
CA ASP A 239 -3.79 -44.08 -16.93
C ASP A 239 -5.28 -43.77 -17.20
N ALA A 240 -6.21 -44.36 -16.43
CA ALA A 240 -7.63 -43.99 -16.42
C ALA A 240 -7.94 -42.81 -15.48
N TYR A 241 -6.99 -42.41 -14.64
CA TYR A 241 -7.19 -41.34 -13.67
C TYR A 241 -6.95 -39.95 -14.28
N SER A 242 -7.90 -39.04 -14.07
CA SER A 242 -7.76 -37.63 -14.39
C SER A 242 -7.13 -36.91 -13.19
N TYR A 243 -5.83 -36.66 -13.29
CA TYR A 243 -5.01 -35.87 -12.35
C TYR A 243 -5.29 -34.35 -12.44
N SER A 244 -6.55 -33.97 -12.63
CA SER A 244 -6.98 -32.60 -12.81
C SER A 244 -7.06 -31.79 -11.52
N GLY A 245 -6.96 -32.46 -10.35
CA GLY A 245 -7.06 -31.86 -9.03
C GLY A 245 -5.96 -30.84 -8.76
N SER A 246 -6.23 -29.84 -7.93
CA SER A 246 -5.25 -28.79 -7.63
C SER A 246 -4.03 -29.30 -6.85
N LEU A 247 -4.17 -30.29 -5.97
CA LEU A 247 -3.02 -30.91 -5.29
C LEU A 247 -2.13 -31.67 -6.29
N CYS A 248 -2.72 -32.29 -7.32
CA CYS A 248 -1.96 -32.95 -8.39
C CYS A 248 -1.08 -31.93 -9.13
N LYS A 249 -1.69 -30.81 -9.53
CA LYS A 249 -1.06 -29.78 -10.36
C LYS A 249 -0.05 -28.93 -9.60
N ALA A 250 -0.30 -28.65 -8.32
CA ALA A 250 0.54 -27.82 -7.48
C ALA A 250 1.66 -28.58 -6.75
N ASN A 251 1.80 -29.90 -6.96
CA ASN A 251 2.93 -30.64 -6.40
C ASN A 251 4.26 -30.00 -6.84
N GLN A 252 5.22 -29.92 -5.91
CA GLN A 252 6.44 -29.13 -6.03
C GLN A 252 6.23 -27.63 -6.25
N GLY A 253 5.15 -27.01 -5.80
CA GLY A 253 5.03 -25.56 -5.87
C GLY A 253 4.03 -24.98 -4.89
N LEU A 254 3.00 -24.29 -5.38
CA LEU A 254 2.07 -23.52 -4.57
C LEU A 254 0.62 -23.79 -4.96
N MET A 255 -0.17 -24.26 -4.00
CA MET A 255 -1.62 -24.41 -4.12
C MET A 255 -2.32 -23.28 -3.38
N GLU A 256 -3.12 -22.48 -4.08
CA GLU A 256 -3.98 -21.45 -3.47
C GLU A 256 -5.39 -21.98 -3.27
N PHE A 257 -5.91 -21.92 -2.03
CA PHE A 257 -7.31 -22.15 -1.71
C PHE A 257 -7.98 -20.82 -1.29
N VAL A 258 -8.77 -20.27 -2.20
CA VAL A 258 -9.57 -19.05 -1.95
C VAL A 258 -10.74 -19.37 -1.04
N GLU A 259 -11.00 -18.54 -0.03
CA GLU A 259 -12.16 -18.65 0.87
C GLU A 259 -12.37 -20.07 1.43
N MET A 260 -11.27 -20.71 1.84
CA MET A 260 -11.20 -22.14 2.19
C MET A 260 -12.30 -22.59 3.17
N PHE A 261 -12.67 -21.75 4.15
CA PHE A 261 -13.67 -22.10 5.16
C PHE A 261 -15.13 -22.04 4.70
N LYS A 262 -15.40 -21.65 3.44
CA LYS A 262 -16.70 -21.88 2.81
C LYS A 262 -16.87 -23.33 2.37
N ALA A 263 -15.78 -24.07 2.16
CA ALA A 263 -15.84 -25.45 1.75
C ALA A 263 -16.25 -26.38 2.92
N PRO A 264 -17.02 -27.45 2.66
CA PRO A 264 -17.31 -28.46 3.68
C PRO A 264 -16.04 -29.09 4.25
N ILE A 265 -16.00 -29.38 5.56
CA ILE A 265 -14.81 -29.94 6.23
C ILE A 265 -14.28 -31.23 5.56
N LYS A 266 -15.16 -32.04 4.97
CA LYS A 266 -14.76 -33.27 4.25
C LYS A 266 -13.83 -32.99 3.07
N VAL A 267 -14.01 -31.86 2.41
CA VAL A 267 -13.16 -31.39 1.30
C VAL A 267 -11.79 -30.94 1.81
N LEU A 268 -11.68 -30.55 3.08
CA LEU A 268 -10.41 -30.07 3.65
C LEU A 268 -9.49 -31.20 4.14
N HIS A 269 -10.02 -32.41 4.40
CA HIS A 269 -9.21 -33.52 4.92
C HIS A 269 -7.99 -33.90 4.05
N PRO A 270 -8.07 -33.94 2.72
CA PRO A 270 -6.89 -34.21 1.88
C PRO A 270 -5.76 -33.20 2.07
N LEU A 271 -6.06 -31.95 2.43
CA LEU A 271 -5.04 -30.92 2.69
C LEU A 271 -4.23 -31.27 3.93
N LEU A 272 -4.89 -31.80 4.97
CA LEU A 272 -4.23 -32.21 6.21
C LEU A 272 -3.28 -33.38 6.00
N THR A 273 -3.71 -34.40 5.23
CA THR A 273 -2.85 -35.53 4.89
C THR A 273 -1.68 -35.05 4.02
N ALA A 274 -1.95 -34.17 3.04
CA ALA A 274 -0.93 -33.64 2.15
C ALA A 274 0.18 -32.89 2.90
N THR A 275 -0.16 -32.01 3.85
CA THR A 275 0.86 -31.28 4.62
C THR A 275 1.56 -32.16 5.67
N GLN A 276 0.86 -33.13 6.26
CA GLN A 276 1.42 -33.96 7.33
C GLN A 276 2.31 -35.11 6.82
N GLU A 277 1.83 -35.84 5.80
CA GLU A 277 2.45 -37.07 5.31
C GLU A 277 3.22 -36.86 3.99
N GLY A 278 3.11 -35.68 3.37
CA GLY A 278 3.67 -35.42 2.04
C GLY A 278 2.97 -36.20 0.93
N ASN A 279 1.75 -36.67 1.19
CA ASN A 279 0.93 -37.42 0.25
C ASN A 279 -0.57 -37.29 0.61
N TYR A 280 -1.45 -37.63 -0.32
CA TYR A 280 -2.89 -37.64 -0.09
C TYR A 280 -3.57 -38.76 -0.86
N ASN A 281 -4.74 -39.17 -0.37
CA ASN A 281 -5.50 -40.21 -1.04
C ASN A 281 -6.33 -39.64 -2.20
N PRO A 282 -6.21 -40.23 -3.41
CA PRO A 282 -7.11 -39.93 -4.52
C PRO A 282 -8.53 -40.42 -4.28
N THR A 283 -9.44 -40.01 -5.15
CA THR A 283 -10.76 -40.63 -5.28
C THR A 283 -10.66 -42.09 -5.75
N GLU A 284 -11.56 -42.95 -5.26
CA GLU A 284 -11.79 -44.32 -5.78
C GLU A 284 -10.65 -45.36 -5.60
N GLY A 285 -10.04 -45.45 -4.41
CA GLY A 285 -9.27 -46.64 -3.99
C GLY A 285 -7.88 -46.83 -4.62
N PHE A 286 -7.37 -45.81 -5.31
CA PHE A 286 -5.98 -45.75 -5.77
C PHE A 286 -5.01 -45.55 -4.59
N SER A 287 -3.72 -45.89 -4.80
CA SER A 287 -2.67 -45.58 -3.82
C SER A 287 -2.43 -44.07 -3.70
N ALA A 288 -1.87 -43.66 -2.58
CA ALA A 288 -1.59 -42.27 -2.28
C ALA A 288 -0.77 -41.57 -3.39
N LEU A 289 -1.08 -40.29 -3.61
CA LEU A 289 -0.38 -39.39 -4.53
C LEU A 289 0.59 -38.50 -3.76
N PRO A 290 1.82 -38.28 -4.27
CA PRO A 290 2.79 -37.42 -3.60
C PRO A 290 2.38 -35.95 -3.61
N PHE A 291 2.75 -35.23 -2.57
CA PHE A 291 2.64 -33.77 -2.48
C PHE A 291 3.78 -33.18 -1.64
N ASP A 292 4.67 -32.42 -2.28
CA ASP A 292 5.72 -31.62 -1.64
C ASP A 292 5.60 -30.14 -2.07
N GLY A 293 4.40 -29.59 -1.94
CA GLY A 293 4.06 -28.20 -2.23
C GLY A 293 3.70 -27.40 -0.97
N LEU A 294 3.59 -26.08 -1.12
CA LEU A 294 3.00 -25.19 -0.12
C LEU A 294 1.50 -25.05 -0.37
N ILE A 295 0.73 -25.02 0.72
CA ILE A 295 -0.71 -24.71 0.66
C ILE A 295 -0.91 -23.32 1.27
N LEU A 296 -1.43 -22.40 0.45
CA LEU A 296 -1.80 -21.05 0.83
C LEU A 296 -3.31 -20.93 0.83
N ALA A 297 -3.90 -20.53 1.93
CA ALA A 297 -5.33 -20.28 2.05
C ALA A 297 -5.60 -18.84 2.48
N HIS A 298 -6.77 -18.31 2.15
CA HIS A 298 -7.21 -17.01 2.68
C HIS A 298 -8.73 -16.94 2.82
N SER A 299 -9.22 -16.24 3.84
CA SER A 299 -10.65 -15.96 4.05
C SER A 299 -10.86 -14.67 4.85
N ASN A 300 -12.12 -14.32 5.09
CA ASN A 300 -12.48 -13.19 5.94
C ASN A 300 -12.60 -13.57 7.42
N GLU A 301 -12.73 -12.54 8.27
CA GLU A 301 -12.83 -12.71 9.73
C GLU A 301 -14.10 -13.46 10.16
N SER A 302 -15.25 -13.19 9.55
CA SER A 302 -16.52 -13.85 9.88
C SER A 302 -16.50 -15.36 9.62
N GLU A 303 -15.87 -15.78 8.52
CA GLU A 303 -15.69 -17.19 8.16
C GLU A 303 -14.76 -17.86 9.16
N TRP A 304 -13.64 -17.20 9.48
CA TRP A 304 -12.69 -17.71 10.47
C TRP A 304 -13.33 -17.88 11.86
N GLN A 305 -14.07 -16.89 12.35
CA GLN A 305 -14.76 -16.97 13.64
C GLN A 305 -15.80 -18.10 13.65
N SER A 306 -16.59 -18.21 12.58
CA SER A 306 -17.57 -19.30 12.46
C SER A 306 -16.90 -20.68 12.45
N PHE A 307 -15.79 -20.81 11.72
CA PHE A 307 -15.02 -22.04 11.63
C PHE A 307 -14.36 -22.41 12.96
N ARG A 308 -13.75 -21.44 13.64
CA ARG A 308 -13.06 -21.62 14.94
C ARG A 308 -14.02 -21.99 16.07
N ASN A 309 -15.23 -21.45 16.06
CA ASN A 309 -16.23 -21.72 17.09
C ASN A 309 -16.82 -23.14 17.01
N ASN A 310 -16.60 -23.86 15.90
CA ASN A 310 -17.06 -25.23 15.72
C ASN A 310 -16.02 -26.24 16.24
N LYS A 311 -16.36 -26.94 17.33
CA LYS A 311 -15.47 -27.93 17.98
C LYS A 311 -15.04 -29.07 17.06
N ASN A 312 -15.82 -29.41 16.03
CA ASN A 312 -15.44 -30.46 15.08
C ASN A 312 -14.22 -30.08 14.24
N ASN A 313 -13.85 -28.80 14.22
CA ASN A 313 -12.77 -28.25 13.41
C ASN A 313 -11.45 -28.09 14.19
N GLU A 314 -11.40 -28.46 15.48
CA GLU A 314 -10.26 -28.22 16.36
C GLU A 314 -8.95 -28.81 15.81
N ALA A 315 -9.00 -30.02 15.26
CA ALA A 315 -7.85 -30.68 14.64
C ALA A 315 -7.28 -29.92 13.42
N PHE A 316 -8.09 -29.08 12.77
CA PHE A 316 -7.66 -28.26 11.65
C PHE A 316 -6.93 -26.99 12.13
N LEU A 317 -7.30 -26.45 13.30
CA LEU A 317 -6.74 -25.20 13.81
C LEU A 317 -5.24 -25.30 14.10
N ASP A 318 -4.78 -26.43 14.63
CA ASP A 318 -3.35 -26.69 14.90
C ASP A 318 -2.51 -26.82 13.61
N ARG A 319 -3.17 -27.02 12.46
CA ARG A 319 -2.57 -27.24 11.15
C ARG A 319 -2.53 -25.99 10.28
N VAL A 320 -2.85 -24.83 10.86
CA VAL A 320 -2.92 -23.56 10.17
C VAL A 320 -1.96 -22.56 10.80
N TYR A 321 -1.07 -22.00 9.98
CA TYR A 321 -0.22 -20.87 10.36
C TYR A 321 -0.91 -19.57 9.95
N ILE A 322 -1.40 -18.79 10.93
CA ILE A 322 -2.20 -17.59 10.67
C ILE A 322 -1.30 -16.38 10.50
N VAL A 323 -1.40 -15.70 9.35
CA VAL A 323 -0.83 -14.37 9.12
C VAL A 323 -1.97 -13.37 8.99
N LYS A 324 -1.99 -12.37 9.88
CA LYS A 324 -2.96 -11.28 9.82
C LYS A 324 -2.53 -10.25 8.78
N VAL A 325 -3.46 -9.88 7.90
CA VAL A 325 -3.29 -8.87 6.85
C VAL A 325 -4.34 -7.77 7.05
N PRO A 326 -4.10 -6.84 8.00
CA PRO A 326 -5.01 -5.73 8.25
C PRO A 326 -4.96 -4.70 7.11
N TYR A 327 -5.93 -3.78 7.09
CA TYR A 327 -5.83 -2.61 6.23
C TYR A 327 -4.65 -1.71 6.62
N CYS A 328 -4.16 -0.92 5.67
CA CYS A 328 -3.16 0.10 5.94
C CYS A 328 -3.72 1.16 6.90
N LEU A 329 -2.94 1.47 7.95
CA LEU A 329 -3.29 2.44 8.99
C LEU A 329 -2.47 3.73 8.92
N ARG A 330 -1.62 3.87 7.90
CA ARG A 330 -0.74 5.02 7.69
C ARG A 330 -1.23 5.81 6.48
N VAL A 331 -1.42 7.11 6.65
CA VAL A 331 -1.99 7.99 5.62
C VAL A 331 -1.04 8.09 4.43
N SER A 332 0.26 8.26 4.68
CA SER A 332 1.31 8.31 3.67
C SER A 332 1.37 7.05 2.81
N GLU A 333 1.29 5.86 3.43
CA GLU A 333 1.29 4.58 2.72
C GLU A 333 -0.04 4.33 1.97
N GLU A 334 -1.19 4.70 2.55
CA GLU A 334 -2.49 4.63 1.86
C GLU A 334 -2.52 5.54 0.61
N MET A 335 -1.91 6.73 0.66
CA MET A 335 -1.76 7.59 -0.51
C MET A 335 -0.94 6.92 -1.62
N ARG A 336 0.11 6.16 -1.28
CA ARG A 336 0.91 5.42 -2.28
C ARG A 336 0.10 4.31 -2.96
N ILE A 337 -0.82 3.67 -2.23
CA ILE A 337 -1.78 2.72 -2.82
C ILE A 337 -2.62 3.43 -3.89
N TYR A 338 -3.09 4.65 -3.63
CA TYR A 338 -3.89 5.40 -4.62
C TYR A 338 -3.05 5.86 -5.82
N ASN A 339 -1.81 6.31 -5.60
CA ASN A 339 -0.91 6.66 -6.70
C ASN A 339 -0.65 5.46 -7.61
N LYS A 340 -0.33 4.29 -7.05
CA LYS A 340 -0.16 3.04 -7.80
C LYS A 340 -1.41 2.71 -8.63
N LEU A 341 -2.61 2.87 -8.06
CA LEU A 341 -3.85 2.61 -8.77
C LEU A 341 -4.11 3.61 -9.91
N LEU A 342 -3.77 4.90 -9.70
CA LEU A 342 -3.93 5.94 -10.71
C LEU A 342 -2.94 5.77 -11.86
N GLU A 343 -1.68 5.43 -11.58
CA GLU A 343 -0.64 5.13 -12.58
C GLU A 343 -1.05 4.00 -13.52
N ASN A 344 -1.76 3.00 -13.01
CA ASN A 344 -2.27 1.86 -13.79
C ASN A 344 -3.64 2.13 -14.45
N SER A 345 -4.06 3.39 -14.57
CA SER A 345 -5.36 3.78 -15.11
C SER A 345 -5.25 4.92 -16.13
N GLU A 346 -6.30 5.14 -16.94
CA GLU A 346 -6.38 6.31 -17.84
C GLU A 346 -6.39 7.65 -17.07
N LEU A 347 -6.59 7.62 -15.75
CA LEU A 347 -6.56 8.80 -14.89
C LEU A 347 -5.12 9.23 -14.52
N SER A 348 -4.09 8.50 -14.92
CA SER A 348 -2.68 8.84 -14.61
C SER A 348 -2.29 10.25 -15.05
N GLY A 349 -2.81 10.72 -16.19
CA GLY A 349 -2.59 12.07 -16.71
C GLY A 349 -3.64 13.10 -16.32
N ALA A 350 -4.68 12.70 -15.57
CA ALA A 350 -5.78 13.59 -15.21
C ALA A 350 -5.37 14.55 -14.08
N PRO A 351 -5.70 15.85 -14.15
CA PRO A 351 -5.38 16.80 -13.08
C PRO A 351 -5.99 16.38 -11.73
N CYS A 352 -5.14 16.31 -10.71
CA CYS A 352 -5.54 16.00 -9.34
C CYS A 352 -5.07 17.13 -8.44
N ALA A 353 -6.02 17.91 -7.90
CA ALA A 353 -5.70 19.03 -7.05
C ALA A 353 -4.95 18.55 -5.78
N PRO A 354 -3.99 19.35 -5.28
CA PRO A 354 -3.30 19.08 -4.03
C PRO A 354 -4.25 18.73 -2.88
N ASP A 355 -3.75 17.89 -1.97
CA ASP A 355 -4.46 17.40 -0.78
C ASP A 355 -5.67 16.47 -1.05
N THR A 356 -6.10 16.26 -2.31
CA THR A 356 -7.22 15.36 -2.63
C THR A 356 -6.97 13.92 -2.18
N LEU A 357 -5.83 13.34 -2.56
CA LEU A 357 -5.49 11.96 -2.17
C LEU A 357 -5.23 11.84 -0.68
N LYS A 358 -4.64 12.87 -0.07
CA LYS A 358 -4.38 12.93 1.37
C LYS A 358 -5.68 12.98 2.17
N SER A 359 -6.61 13.85 1.78
CA SER A 359 -7.96 13.92 2.37
C SER A 359 -8.71 12.58 2.26
N LEU A 360 -8.65 11.91 1.10
CA LEU A 360 -9.26 10.59 0.96
C LEU A 360 -8.58 9.56 1.88
N ALA A 361 -7.24 9.52 1.89
CA ALA A 361 -6.48 8.60 2.73
C ALA A 361 -6.75 8.81 4.22
N GLN A 362 -6.82 10.07 4.68
CA GLN A 362 -7.18 10.40 6.06
C GLN A 362 -8.58 9.88 6.41
N PHE A 363 -9.59 10.14 5.57
CA PHE A 363 -10.95 9.65 5.81
C PHE A 363 -11.01 8.12 5.91
N ILE A 364 -10.32 7.44 5.00
CA ILE A 364 -10.30 5.98 4.95
C ILE A 364 -9.54 5.39 6.14
N VAL A 365 -8.38 5.94 6.51
CA VAL A 365 -7.62 5.49 7.68
C VAL A 365 -8.40 5.72 8.98
N LEU A 366 -9.07 6.87 9.16
CA LEU A 366 -9.93 7.14 10.32
C LEU A 366 -11.04 6.11 10.49
N SER A 367 -11.58 5.58 9.39
CA SER A 367 -12.58 4.51 9.43
C SER A 367 -12.05 3.17 9.94
N ARG A 368 -10.72 2.95 9.87
CA ARG A 368 -10.05 1.70 10.24
C ARG A 368 -9.45 1.71 11.65
N LEU A 369 -9.28 2.90 12.23
CA LEU A 369 -8.73 3.08 13.56
C LEU A 369 -9.79 2.85 14.64
N LYS A 370 -9.40 2.13 15.71
CA LYS A 370 -10.21 2.04 16.93
C LYS A 370 -10.10 3.34 17.72
N ALA A 371 -11.24 3.84 18.18
CA ALA A 371 -11.32 5.08 18.94
C ALA A 371 -10.55 4.95 20.28
N PRO A 372 -9.60 5.86 20.56
CA PRO A 372 -8.90 5.88 21.85
C PRO A 372 -9.76 6.55 22.94
N GLU A 373 -9.62 6.11 24.19
CA GLU A 373 -10.43 6.64 25.32
C GLU A 373 -10.08 8.07 25.72
N ASN A 374 -8.78 8.42 25.73
CA ASN A 374 -8.28 9.64 26.39
C ASN A 374 -7.69 10.69 25.42
N SER A 375 -7.84 10.51 24.10
CA SER A 375 -7.26 11.40 23.08
C SER A 375 -8.16 11.48 21.85
N SER A 376 -7.92 12.45 20.95
CA SER A 376 -8.63 12.46 19.67
C SER A 376 -8.18 11.30 18.76
N ILE A 377 -9.12 10.69 18.04
CA ILE A 377 -8.83 9.72 16.98
C ILE A 377 -7.99 10.34 15.85
N TYR A 378 -8.14 11.65 15.60
CA TYR A 378 -7.34 12.37 14.62
C TYR A 378 -5.88 12.48 15.05
N SER A 379 -5.62 12.73 16.34
CA SER A 379 -4.26 12.70 16.89
C SER A 379 -3.64 11.31 16.76
N LYS A 380 -4.41 10.24 17.04
CA LYS A 380 -3.96 8.86 16.84
C LYS A 380 -3.57 8.59 15.38
N MET A 381 -4.37 9.02 14.40
CA MET A 381 -4.06 8.88 12.97
C MET A 381 -2.71 9.51 12.60
N ARG A 382 -2.46 10.74 13.07
CA ARG A 382 -1.21 11.46 12.79
C ARG A 382 0.01 10.78 13.44
N VAL A 383 -0.14 10.26 14.66
CA VAL A 383 0.92 9.48 15.33
C VAL A 383 1.23 8.20 14.56
N TYR A 384 0.23 7.54 13.97
CA TYR A 384 0.43 6.35 13.13
C TYR A 384 1.23 6.67 11.87
N ASP A 385 1.04 7.86 11.31
CA ASP A 385 1.83 8.37 10.18
C ASP A 385 3.23 8.88 10.57
N GLY A 386 3.63 8.73 11.84
CA GLY A 386 4.96 9.10 12.33
C GLY A 386 5.09 10.58 12.70
N GLU A 387 4.00 11.33 12.79
CA GLU A 387 4.04 12.74 13.23
C GLU A 387 4.31 12.89 14.74
N SER A 388 5.00 13.96 15.13
CA SER A 388 5.18 14.31 16.55
C SER A 388 4.14 15.33 16.98
N LEU A 389 3.30 14.97 17.95
CA LEU A 389 2.22 15.83 18.46
C LEU A 389 2.51 16.44 19.84
N LYS A 390 3.74 16.34 20.35
CA LYS A 390 4.07 16.80 21.71
C LYS A 390 3.75 18.28 21.94
N ASP A 391 3.93 19.12 20.92
CA ASP A 391 3.71 20.56 21.00
C ASP A 391 2.26 20.96 20.67
N THR A 392 1.52 20.14 19.92
CA THR A 392 0.17 20.45 19.44
C THR A 392 -0.94 19.82 20.27
N ASP A 393 -0.73 18.60 20.78
CA ASP A 393 -1.71 17.86 21.57
C ASP A 393 -1.01 17.09 22.72
N PRO A 394 -0.97 17.65 23.94
CA PRO A 394 -0.36 17.03 25.10
C PRO A 394 -1.03 15.71 25.53
N LYS A 395 -2.26 15.43 25.07
CA LYS A 395 -2.97 14.19 25.37
C LYS A 395 -2.64 13.05 24.40
N ALA A 396 -1.94 13.35 23.31
CA ALA A 396 -1.52 12.34 22.34
C ALA A 396 -0.55 11.34 22.99
N LYS A 397 -0.79 10.05 22.73
CA LYS A 397 0.05 8.94 23.20
C LYS A 397 1.08 8.54 22.16
N SER A 398 2.05 7.74 22.57
CA SER A 398 3.04 7.15 21.66
C SER A 398 2.39 6.10 20.75
N TYR A 399 3.06 5.77 19.64
CA TYR A 399 2.59 4.73 18.71
C TYR A 399 2.36 3.38 19.41
N GLN A 400 3.31 2.94 20.25
CA GLN A 400 3.23 1.67 20.96
C GLN A 400 2.03 1.64 21.92
N GLU A 401 1.83 2.68 22.74
CA GLU A 401 0.68 2.75 23.66
C GLU A 401 -0.64 2.64 22.89
N TYR A 402 -0.78 3.34 21.76
CA TYR A 402 -2.00 3.25 20.96
C TYR A 402 -2.24 1.86 20.38
N ARG A 403 -1.18 1.17 19.94
CA ARG A 403 -1.26 -0.22 19.46
C ARG A 403 -1.67 -1.18 20.58
N ASP A 404 -1.07 -1.03 21.75
CA ASP A 404 -1.38 -1.86 22.92
C ASP A 404 -2.85 -1.69 23.34
N TYR A 405 -3.38 -0.46 23.34
CA TYR A 405 -4.79 -0.20 23.66
C TYR A 405 -5.77 -0.71 22.60
N ALA A 406 -5.42 -0.64 21.31
CA ALA A 406 -6.31 -1.07 20.23
C ALA A 406 -6.37 -2.61 20.08
N GLY A 407 -5.31 -3.29 20.52
CA GLY A 407 -5.19 -4.74 20.47
C GLY A 407 -4.93 -5.28 19.06
N VAL A 408 -4.97 -6.61 18.95
CA VAL A 408 -4.52 -7.37 17.77
C VAL A 408 -5.44 -7.30 16.54
N ASP A 409 -6.62 -6.69 16.66
CA ASP A 409 -7.63 -6.61 15.60
C ASP A 409 -7.76 -5.19 15.03
N GLU A 410 -6.83 -4.29 15.34
CA GLU A 410 -6.82 -2.97 14.75
C GLU A 410 -6.54 -3.02 13.25
N GLY A 411 -7.35 -2.30 12.46
CA GLY A 411 -7.28 -2.34 11.00
C GLY A 411 -7.96 -3.55 10.36
N MET A 412 -8.62 -4.41 11.14
CA MET A 412 -9.42 -5.53 10.62
C MET A 412 -10.85 -5.11 10.23
N GLU A 413 -11.26 -3.89 10.57
CA GLU A 413 -12.57 -3.30 10.25
C GLU A 413 -12.39 -1.93 9.57
N GLY A 414 -13.48 -1.40 9.01
CA GLY A 414 -13.51 -0.10 8.34
C GLY A 414 -13.66 -0.18 6.82
N LEU A 415 -13.42 0.95 6.15
CA LEU A 415 -13.63 1.07 4.71
C LEU A 415 -12.49 0.42 3.90
N SER A 416 -12.88 -0.41 2.94
CA SER A 416 -11.95 -1.12 2.05
C SER A 416 -11.28 -0.18 1.05
N THR A 417 -10.11 -0.58 0.54
CA THR A 417 -9.44 0.09 -0.59
C THR A 417 -10.34 0.16 -1.84
N ARG A 418 -11.19 -0.86 -2.05
CA ARG A 418 -12.19 -0.86 -3.15
C ARG A 418 -13.23 0.24 -2.97
N PHE A 419 -13.65 0.54 -1.74
CA PHE A 419 -14.54 1.67 -1.47
C PHE A 419 -13.85 2.99 -1.83
N ALA A 420 -12.61 3.19 -1.37
CA ALA A 420 -11.83 4.39 -1.68
C ALA A 420 -11.67 4.60 -3.20
N PHE A 421 -11.39 3.53 -3.95
CA PHE A 421 -11.26 3.62 -5.41
C PHE A 421 -12.57 3.99 -6.12
N LYS A 422 -13.71 3.46 -5.66
CA LYS A 422 -15.03 3.86 -6.17
C LYS A 422 -15.31 5.35 -5.92
N ILE A 423 -14.91 5.87 -4.76
CA ILE A 423 -15.01 7.30 -4.47
C ILE A 423 -14.13 8.09 -5.43
N LEU A 424 -12.85 7.72 -5.54
CA LEU A 424 -11.88 8.42 -6.38
C LEU A 424 -12.35 8.48 -7.85
N SER A 425 -12.80 7.35 -8.41
CA SER A 425 -13.36 7.27 -9.76
C SER A 425 -14.55 8.23 -9.96
N ARG A 426 -15.45 8.32 -8.99
CA ARG A 426 -16.60 9.26 -9.04
C ARG A 426 -16.19 10.71 -8.89
N VAL A 427 -15.13 11.00 -8.15
CA VAL A 427 -14.61 12.36 -7.99
C VAL A 427 -13.96 12.84 -9.29
N PHE A 428 -13.13 12.02 -9.92
CA PHE A 428 -12.53 12.35 -11.23
C PHE A 428 -13.59 12.56 -12.32
N ASN A 429 -14.69 11.80 -12.28
CA ASN A 429 -15.78 11.87 -13.24
C ASN A 429 -16.99 12.68 -12.74
N PHE A 430 -16.78 13.56 -11.74
CA PHE A 430 -17.87 14.34 -11.16
C PHE A 430 -18.36 15.42 -12.13
N ASP A 431 -17.44 16.03 -12.86
CA ASP A 431 -17.71 17.08 -13.83
C ASP A 431 -17.81 16.50 -15.24
N HIS A 432 -18.84 16.87 -16.00
CA HIS A 432 -19.01 16.41 -17.38
C HIS A 432 -18.06 17.09 -18.38
N THR A 433 -17.42 18.19 -17.98
CA THR A 433 -16.57 19.00 -18.87
C THR A 433 -15.08 18.76 -18.71
N GLU A 434 -14.63 18.28 -17.55
CA GLU A 434 -13.23 17.93 -17.29
C GLU A 434 -13.14 16.66 -16.44
N VAL A 435 -12.18 15.79 -16.75
CA VAL A 435 -11.84 14.64 -15.90
C VAL A 435 -10.75 15.10 -14.94
N ALA A 436 -11.16 15.50 -13.73
CA ALA A 436 -10.25 16.05 -12.74
C ALA A 436 -10.77 15.84 -11.31
N ALA A 437 -9.86 15.66 -10.36
CA ALA A 437 -10.21 15.45 -8.96
C ALA A 437 -9.86 16.67 -8.10
N ASN A 438 -10.75 17.02 -7.16
CA ASN A 438 -10.51 18.06 -6.17
C ASN A 438 -11.16 17.75 -4.81
N PRO A 439 -10.70 18.36 -3.70
CA PRO A 439 -11.19 18.04 -2.37
C PRO A 439 -12.66 18.44 -2.12
N VAL A 440 -13.16 19.49 -2.79
CA VAL A 440 -14.58 19.92 -2.63
C VAL A 440 -15.52 18.88 -3.22
N HIS A 441 -15.24 18.40 -4.43
CA HIS A 441 -15.98 17.28 -5.02
C HIS A 441 -15.83 16.01 -4.19
N LEU A 442 -14.63 15.74 -3.66
CA LEU A 442 -14.38 14.61 -2.77
C LEU A 442 -15.27 14.62 -1.53
N PHE A 443 -15.33 15.72 -0.79
CA PHE A 443 -16.17 15.82 0.42
C PHE A 443 -17.65 15.63 0.10
N TYR A 444 -18.12 16.21 -1.00
CA TYR A 444 -19.50 16.04 -1.44
C TYR A 444 -19.84 14.61 -1.86
N VAL A 445 -18.95 13.96 -2.62
CA VAL A 445 -19.12 12.57 -3.05
C VAL A 445 -19.08 11.62 -1.85
N LEU A 446 -18.20 11.86 -0.87
CA LEU A 446 -18.13 11.10 0.37
C LEU A 446 -19.42 11.24 1.20
N GLU A 447 -19.89 12.46 1.44
CA GLU A 447 -21.13 12.71 2.20
C GLU A 447 -22.32 11.99 1.55
N ARG A 448 -22.49 12.12 0.23
CA ARG A 448 -23.53 11.39 -0.51
C ARG A 448 -23.36 9.88 -0.48
N GLN A 449 -22.13 9.38 -0.50
CA GLN A 449 -21.91 7.94 -0.48
C GLN A 449 -22.24 7.34 0.89
N ILE A 450 -21.92 8.03 1.98
CA ILE A 450 -22.30 7.62 3.33
C ILE A 450 -23.83 7.48 3.45
N GLU A 451 -24.58 8.42 2.87
CA GLU A 451 -26.06 8.36 2.87
C GLU A 451 -26.60 7.21 2.01
N ARG A 452 -25.95 6.90 0.89
CA ARG A 452 -26.37 5.83 -0.04
C ARG A 452 -26.09 4.43 0.46
N GLU A 453 -24.98 4.22 1.17
CA GLU A 453 -24.57 2.91 1.70
C GLU A 453 -25.44 2.44 2.87
N GLN A 454 -26.27 3.32 3.44
CA GLN A 454 -27.18 2.99 4.56
C GLN A 454 -26.45 2.30 5.73
N PHE A 455 -25.29 2.83 6.12
CA PHE A 455 -24.57 2.35 7.30
C PHE A 455 -25.46 2.41 8.56
N PRO A 456 -25.15 1.59 9.59
CA PRO A 456 -25.73 1.78 10.92
C PRO A 456 -25.61 3.24 11.34
N GLN A 457 -26.65 3.79 11.96
CA GLN A 457 -26.76 5.23 12.25
C GLN A 457 -25.52 5.77 12.98
N GLU A 458 -25.04 5.05 13.98
CA GLU A 458 -23.82 5.38 14.74
C GLU A 458 -22.56 5.47 13.84
N THR A 459 -22.42 4.55 12.89
CA THR A 459 -21.29 4.54 11.94
C THR A 459 -21.41 5.69 10.93
N ALA A 460 -22.62 5.94 10.43
CA ALA A 460 -22.89 7.05 9.50
C ALA A 460 -22.58 8.40 10.15
N ASP A 461 -23.02 8.60 11.40
CA ASP A 461 -22.79 9.83 12.15
C ASP A 461 -21.30 10.02 12.48
N ARG A 462 -20.61 8.94 12.85
CA ARG A 462 -19.14 8.95 13.05
C ARG A 462 -18.38 9.33 11.76
N TYR A 463 -18.76 8.79 10.61
CA TYR A 463 -18.12 9.16 9.33
C TYR A 463 -18.43 10.61 8.92
N LYS A 464 -19.64 11.10 9.21
CA LYS A 464 -19.97 12.51 9.03
C LYS A 464 -19.16 13.42 9.95
N GLU A 465 -18.91 13.00 11.20
CA GLU A 465 -18.03 13.70 12.14
C GLU A 465 -16.59 13.74 11.61
N PHE A 466 -16.08 12.66 11.00
CA PHE A 466 -14.76 12.70 10.35
C PHE A 466 -14.66 13.81 9.32
N LEU A 467 -15.64 13.92 8.43
CA LEU A 467 -15.68 14.97 7.42
C LEU A 467 -15.82 16.37 8.02
N LYS A 468 -16.86 16.60 8.84
CA LYS A 468 -17.24 17.94 9.32
C LYS A 468 -16.41 18.42 10.50
N GLY A 469 -15.98 17.52 11.37
CA GLY A 469 -15.21 17.82 12.57
C GLY A 469 -13.72 17.91 12.34
N TYR A 470 -13.17 17.13 11.39
CA TYR A 470 -11.72 17.06 11.18
C TYR A 470 -11.31 17.48 9.77
N LEU A 471 -11.72 16.75 8.73
CA LEU A 471 -11.15 16.97 7.39
C LEU A 471 -11.48 18.35 6.79
N ILE A 472 -12.75 18.76 6.80
CA ILE A 472 -13.17 20.03 6.20
C ILE A 472 -12.51 21.22 6.91
N PRO A 473 -12.53 21.35 8.25
CA PRO A 473 -11.86 22.46 8.94
C PRO A 473 -10.37 22.56 8.63
N HIS A 474 -9.64 21.43 8.64
CA HIS A 474 -8.21 21.43 8.32
C HIS A 474 -7.95 21.79 6.85
N TYR A 475 -8.82 21.34 5.93
CA TYR A 475 -8.72 21.72 4.53
C TYR A 475 -9.01 23.21 4.32
N VAL A 476 -9.96 23.81 5.05
CA VAL A 476 -10.24 25.26 5.01
C VAL A 476 -9.00 26.06 5.41
N GLU A 477 -8.28 25.63 6.44
CA GLU A 477 -7.02 26.26 6.85
C GLU A 477 -5.93 26.10 5.79
N PHE A 478 -5.79 24.90 5.22
CA PHE A 478 -4.83 24.61 4.17
C PHE A 478 -5.08 25.46 2.91
N ILE A 479 -6.30 25.41 2.37
CA ILE A 479 -6.64 26.16 1.15
C ILE A 479 -6.60 27.68 1.39
N GLY A 480 -6.94 28.13 2.61
CA GLY A 480 -6.80 29.52 3.01
C GLY A 480 -5.35 29.99 2.90
N LYS A 481 -4.40 29.22 3.45
CA LYS A 481 -2.96 29.50 3.33
C LYS A 481 -2.48 29.45 1.88
N GLU A 482 -2.96 28.48 1.10
CA GLU A 482 -2.58 28.33 -0.31
C GLU A 482 -3.03 29.52 -1.17
N ILE A 483 -4.30 29.93 -1.03
CA ILE A 483 -4.87 31.09 -1.71
C ILE A 483 -4.12 32.37 -1.30
N GLN A 484 -3.89 32.53 0.00
CA GLN A 484 -3.17 33.68 0.55
C GLN A 484 -1.74 33.76 0.03
N THR A 485 -1.03 32.62 -0.03
CA THR A 485 0.34 32.56 -0.55
C THR A 485 0.38 32.89 -2.04
N ALA A 486 -0.49 32.26 -2.84
CA ALA A 486 -0.58 32.54 -4.28
C ALA A 486 -0.94 34.00 -4.57
N TYR A 487 -1.75 34.62 -3.70
CA TYR A 487 -2.04 36.05 -3.77
C TYR A 487 -0.83 36.92 -3.41
N LEU A 488 -0.12 36.64 -2.30
CA LEU A 488 1.04 37.45 -1.92
C LEU A 488 2.12 37.50 -2.99
N GLU A 489 2.39 36.36 -3.60
CA GLU A 489 3.44 36.28 -4.60
C GLU A 489 3.07 37.03 -5.89
N SER A 490 1.77 37.22 -6.19
CA SER A 490 1.30 38.08 -7.29
C SER A 490 1.41 39.58 -6.99
N TYR A 491 1.70 39.94 -5.74
CA TYR A 491 1.72 41.30 -5.23
C TYR A 491 3.12 41.74 -4.72
N SER A 492 4.17 41.50 -5.52
CA SER A 492 5.51 42.01 -5.20
C SER A 492 5.54 43.54 -5.02
N GLU A 493 4.78 44.28 -5.85
CA GLU A 493 4.70 45.74 -5.78
C GLU A 493 3.89 46.24 -4.58
N TYR A 494 2.80 45.58 -4.19
CA TYR A 494 2.02 45.97 -3.01
C TYR A 494 2.76 45.61 -1.70
N GLY A 495 3.47 44.48 -1.67
CA GLY A 495 4.42 44.16 -0.61
C GLY A 495 5.52 45.20 -0.50
N GLN A 496 6.05 45.65 -1.62
CA GLN A 496 7.03 46.73 -1.67
C GLN A 496 6.44 48.07 -1.18
N ASN A 497 5.22 48.41 -1.58
CA ASN A 497 4.56 49.65 -1.14
C ASN A 497 4.28 49.65 0.37
N LEU A 498 3.80 48.54 0.93
CA LEU A 498 3.62 48.42 2.39
C LEU A 498 4.96 48.48 3.13
N PHE A 499 6.01 47.87 2.57
CA PHE A 499 7.37 47.92 3.11
C PHE A 499 7.90 49.35 3.12
N ASP A 500 7.86 50.04 1.99
CA ASP A 500 8.37 51.40 1.82
C ASP A 500 7.61 52.39 2.71
N ARG A 501 6.28 52.24 2.81
CA ARG A 501 5.43 53.05 3.69
C ARG A 501 5.73 52.80 5.16
N TYR A 502 5.90 51.55 5.57
CA TYR A 502 6.25 51.20 6.96
C TYR A 502 7.61 51.78 7.34
N VAL A 503 8.63 51.63 6.48
CA VAL A 503 9.97 52.18 6.72
C VAL A 503 9.93 53.71 6.84
N THR A 504 9.19 54.38 5.96
CA THR A 504 9.03 55.83 6.00
C THR A 504 8.37 56.27 7.30
N TYR A 505 7.24 55.65 7.68
CA TYR A 505 6.54 56.00 8.91
C TYR A 505 7.39 55.73 10.16
N ALA A 506 8.14 54.63 10.16
CA ALA A 506 9.06 54.29 11.25
C ALA A 506 10.20 55.31 11.37
N ASP A 507 10.78 55.77 10.25
CA ASP A 507 11.85 56.76 10.23
C ASP A 507 11.37 58.12 10.78
N PHE A 508 10.24 58.63 10.29
CA PHE A 508 9.63 59.88 10.81
C PHE A 508 9.25 59.77 12.29
N TRP A 509 8.76 58.60 12.73
CA TRP A 509 8.44 58.36 14.14
C TRP A 509 9.68 58.30 15.06
N ILE A 510 10.80 57.77 14.57
CA ILE A 510 12.09 57.75 15.29
C ILE A 510 12.68 59.16 15.38
N GLN A 511 12.62 59.92 14.29
CA GLN A 511 13.15 61.29 14.20
C GLN A 511 12.27 62.34 14.89
N ASP A 512 11.09 61.94 15.39
CA ASP A 512 10.11 62.81 16.04
C ASP A 512 9.66 63.98 15.15
N GLN A 513 9.48 63.69 13.85
CA GLN A 513 9.05 64.65 12.85
C GLN A 513 7.63 64.35 12.37
N GLU A 514 6.89 65.40 12.01
CA GLU A 514 5.59 65.26 11.37
C GLU A 514 5.76 64.77 9.94
N TYR A 515 4.97 63.78 9.54
CA TYR A 515 4.95 63.28 8.18
C TYR A 515 3.76 63.88 7.44
N ARG A 516 4.02 64.50 6.29
CA ARG A 516 2.97 64.95 5.38
C ARG A 516 2.91 64.00 4.20
N ASP A 517 1.79 63.33 4.03
CA ASP A 517 1.56 62.43 2.91
C ASP A 517 1.55 63.23 1.58
N PRO A 518 2.43 62.90 0.62
CA PRO A 518 2.53 63.62 -0.65
C PRO A 518 1.29 63.48 -1.55
N GLU A 519 0.54 62.38 -1.43
CA GLU A 519 -0.60 62.07 -2.29
C GLU A 519 -1.90 62.60 -1.71
N THR A 520 -2.10 62.47 -0.39
CA THR A 520 -3.34 62.86 0.28
C THR A 520 -3.27 64.24 0.95
N GLY A 521 -2.05 64.76 1.17
CA GLY A 521 -1.82 65.99 1.90
C GLY A 521 -2.10 65.89 3.41
N GLN A 522 -2.44 64.71 3.90
CA GLN A 522 -2.76 64.47 5.31
C GLN A 522 -1.50 64.58 6.17
N LEU A 523 -1.61 65.28 7.30
CA LEU A 523 -0.55 65.42 8.30
C LEU A 523 -0.70 64.33 9.36
N PHE A 524 0.36 63.57 9.55
CA PHE A 524 0.47 62.56 10.59
C PHE A 524 1.41 63.08 11.67
N ASP A 525 0.84 63.31 12.85
CA ASP A 525 1.62 63.56 14.07
C ASP A 525 2.22 62.25 14.60
N ARG A 526 3.11 62.35 15.60
CA ARG A 526 3.79 61.20 16.16
C ARG A 526 2.82 60.14 16.72
N ALA A 527 1.69 60.57 17.29
CA ALA A 527 0.67 59.67 17.83
C ALA A 527 -0.06 58.91 16.72
N SER A 528 -0.39 59.58 15.61
CA SER A 528 -1.03 58.97 14.43
C SER A 528 -0.09 58.02 13.69
N LEU A 529 1.20 58.37 13.55
CA LEU A 529 2.21 57.46 13.02
C LEU A 529 2.34 56.20 13.88
N ASN A 530 2.33 56.35 15.20
CA ASN A 530 2.36 55.20 16.11
C ASN A 530 1.15 54.28 15.91
N ALA A 531 -0.05 54.85 15.77
CA ALA A 531 -1.27 54.08 15.53
C ALA A 531 -1.22 53.31 14.19
N GLU A 532 -0.69 53.90 13.12
CA GLU A 532 -0.51 53.23 11.83
C GLU A 532 0.54 52.12 11.85
N LEU A 533 1.66 52.34 12.56
CA LEU A 533 2.69 51.32 12.74
C LEU A 533 2.18 50.15 13.58
N GLU A 534 1.44 50.42 14.66
CA GLU A 534 0.84 49.39 15.52
C GLU A 534 -0.15 48.48 14.78
N LYS A 535 -0.90 49.01 13.81
CA LYS A 535 -1.77 48.18 12.94
C LYS A 535 -0.99 47.11 12.18
N THR A 536 0.29 47.34 11.92
CA THR A 536 1.19 46.40 11.23
C THR A 536 1.85 45.44 12.20
N GLU A 537 2.25 45.93 13.38
CA GLU A 537 3.07 45.21 14.35
C GLU A 537 2.25 44.30 15.28
N LYS A 538 1.01 44.70 15.63
CA LYS A 538 0.11 43.93 16.51
C LYS A 538 -0.27 42.56 15.93
N PRO A 539 -0.68 42.43 14.65
CA PRO A 539 -0.94 41.11 14.05
C PRO A 539 0.28 40.19 14.09
N ALA A 540 1.49 40.77 14.09
CA ALA A 540 2.72 40.02 14.13
C ALA A 540 3.19 39.61 15.53
N GLY A 541 2.61 40.19 16.58
CA GLY A 541 2.93 39.86 17.98
C GLY A 541 4.25 40.45 18.47
N ILE A 542 4.67 41.62 17.95
CA ILE A 542 5.96 42.22 18.29
C ILE A 542 5.96 42.74 19.73
N SER A 543 6.86 42.21 20.55
CA SER A 543 6.93 42.52 21.99
C SER A 543 7.58 43.86 22.29
N ASN A 544 8.54 44.30 21.48
CA ASN A 544 9.23 45.58 21.62
C ASN A 544 9.23 46.38 20.30
N PRO A 545 8.16 47.14 20.04
CA PRO A 545 8.00 47.90 18.79
C PRO A 545 9.10 48.92 18.54
N LYS A 546 9.62 49.57 19.60
CA LYS A 546 10.62 50.63 19.47
C LYS A 546 11.95 50.11 18.93
N ASP A 547 12.44 49.01 19.49
CA ASP A 547 13.69 48.39 19.04
C ASP A 547 13.53 47.77 17.65
N PHE A 548 12.37 47.18 17.38
CA PHE A 548 12.04 46.62 16.06
C PHE A 548 12.06 47.68 14.96
N ARG A 549 11.41 48.83 15.18
CA ARG A 549 11.41 49.97 14.24
C ARG A 549 12.82 50.48 13.98
N ASN A 550 13.62 50.67 15.03
CA ASN A 550 15.02 51.11 14.92
C ASN A 550 15.88 50.10 14.14
N GLU A 551 15.72 48.80 14.39
CA GLU A 551 16.48 47.76 13.70
C GLU A 551 16.20 47.79 12.19
N ILE A 552 14.92 47.90 11.80
CA ILE A 552 14.48 47.95 10.40
C ILE A 552 15.00 49.18 9.68
N VAL A 553 14.79 50.37 10.26
CA VAL A 553 15.21 51.62 9.60
C VAL A 553 16.73 51.63 9.40
N ASN A 554 17.50 51.18 10.40
CA ASN A 554 18.95 51.05 10.27
C ASN A 554 19.39 49.99 9.24
N PHE A 555 18.64 48.91 9.07
CA PHE A 555 18.89 47.93 8.02
C PHE A 555 18.65 48.55 6.64
N VAL A 556 17.51 49.22 6.44
CA VAL A 556 17.14 49.81 5.15
C VAL A 556 18.05 50.98 4.77
N LEU A 557 18.45 51.82 5.72
CA LEU A 557 19.43 52.89 5.49
C LEU A 557 20.79 52.33 5.04
N ARG A 558 21.28 51.25 5.67
CA ARG A 558 22.51 50.56 5.26
C ARG A 558 22.39 49.93 3.88
N ALA A 559 21.26 49.29 3.59
CA ALA A 559 21.00 48.71 2.27
C ALA A 559 20.90 49.77 1.17
N ARG A 560 20.23 50.91 1.44
CA ARG A 560 20.16 52.07 0.53
C ARG A 560 21.54 52.64 0.22
N ALA A 561 22.40 52.78 1.24
CA ALA A 561 23.76 53.28 1.08
C ALA A 561 24.61 52.38 0.17
N ASN A 562 24.43 51.06 0.25
CA ASN A 562 25.15 50.10 -0.58
C ASN A 562 24.57 49.92 -2.00
N ASN A 563 23.28 50.23 -2.21
CA ASN A 563 22.56 50.05 -3.48
C ASN A 563 22.29 51.36 -4.24
N GLY A 564 23.13 52.38 -4.08
CA GLY A 564 23.02 53.63 -4.85
C GLY A 564 21.71 54.39 -4.62
N GLY A 565 21.15 54.32 -3.42
CA GLY A 565 19.94 55.05 -3.02
C GLY A 565 18.62 54.31 -3.24
N LYS A 566 18.62 53.10 -3.83
CA LYS A 566 17.40 52.29 -3.98
C LYS A 566 17.05 51.53 -2.71
N ASN A 567 15.76 51.47 -2.38
CA ASN A 567 15.26 50.61 -1.31
C ASN A 567 15.55 49.13 -1.63
N PRO A 568 15.86 48.32 -0.62
CA PRO A 568 15.95 46.88 -0.79
C PRO A 568 14.57 46.30 -1.10
N THR A 569 14.54 45.15 -1.79
CA THR A 569 13.31 44.40 -2.01
C THR A 569 12.72 43.97 -0.68
N TRP A 570 11.40 44.06 -0.52
CA TRP A 570 10.72 43.76 0.75
C TRP A 570 10.97 42.33 1.28
N THR A 571 11.37 41.42 0.40
CA THR A 571 11.77 40.04 0.71
C THR A 571 13.17 39.91 1.33
N SER A 572 13.99 40.96 1.30
CA SER A 572 15.40 40.89 1.73
C SER A 572 15.58 40.79 3.25
N TYR A 573 14.53 41.11 4.03
CA TYR A 573 14.59 41.09 5.49
C TYR A 573 13.46 40.25 6.07
N GLU A 574 13.82 39.08 6.56
CA GLU A 574 12.89 38.02 6.99
C GLU A 574 11.94 38.46 8.12
N LYS A 575 12.43 39.24 9.09
CA LYS A 575 11.57 39.70 10.19
C LYS A 575 10.48 40.65 9.71
N LEU A 576 10.80 41.63 8.85
CA LEU A 576 9.79 42.57 8.32
C LEU A 576 8.89 41.89 7.29
N ARG A 577 9.43 40.97 6.49
CA ARG A 577 8.63 40.13 5.59
C ARG A 577 7.50 39.44 6.35
N THR A 578 7.83 38.71 7.42
CA THR A 578 6.83 38.02 8.26
C THR A 578 5.77 38.98 8.82
N VAL A 579 6.16 40.20 9.19
CA VAL A 579 5.22 41.21 9.72
C VAL A 579 4.27 41.73 8.65
N ILE A 580 4.81 42.04 7.46
CA ILE A 580 4.03 42.51 6.32
C ILE A 580 3.08 41.41 5.84
N GLU A 581 3.55 40.16 5.74
CA GLU A 581 2.73 39.00 5.41
C GLU A 581 1.56 38.87 6.39
N LYS A 582 1.82 38.89 7.71
CA LYS A 582 0.76 38.85 8.73
C LYS A 582 -0.22 40.03 8.66
N LYS A 583 0.24 41.24 8.35
CA LYS A 583 -0.65 42.39 8.14
C LYS A 583 -1.56 42.17 6.93
N MET A 584 -0.99 41.75 5.80
CA MET A 584 -1.77 41.46 4.60
C MET A 584 -2.79 40.34 4.84
N PHE A 585 -2.42 39.30 5.59
CA PHE A 585 -3.33 38.21 5.95
C PHE A 585 -4.46 38.64 6.88
N SER A 586 -4.27 39.69 7.69
CA SER A 586 -5.30 40.21 8.60
C SER A 586 -6.42 40.97 7.88
N ASN A 587 -6.12 41.60 6.73
CA ASN A 587 -7.08 42.39 5.94
C ASN A 587 -7.59 41.60 4.72
N THR A 588 -8.42 40.60 4.98
CA THR A 588 -9.00 39.77 3.91
C THR A 588 -10.02 40.46 3.01
N GLU A 589 -10.49 41.66 3.38
CA GLU A 589 -11.35 42.47 2.50
C GLU A 589 -10.60 42.92 1.24
N ASP A 590 -9.28 43.12 1.34
CA ASP A 590 -8.41 43.50 0.21
C ASP A 590 -8.20 42.33 -0.78
N LEU A 591 -8.44 41.08 -0.35
CA LEU A 591 -8.34 39.87 -1.19
C LEU A 591 -9.60 39.63 -2.05
N LEU A 592 -10.76 40.14 -1.61
CA LEU A 592 -12.06 39.85 -2.22
C LEU A 592 -12.18 40.27 -3.69
N PRO A 593 -11.67 41.44 -4.14
CA PRO A 593 -11.80 41.88 -5.53
C PRO A 593 -11.06 40.98 -6.52
N VAL A 594 -9.94 40.37 -6.10
CA VAL A 594 -9.08 39.53 -6.94
C VAL A 594 -9.52 38.08 -6.93
N ILE A 595 -10.01 37.58 -5.79
CA ILE A 595 -10.50 36.19 -5.67
C ILE A 595 -11.93 36.04 -6.21
N SER A 596 -12.69 37.14 -6.24
CA SER A 596 -14.05 37.16 -6.80
C SER A 596 -14.02 37.15 -8.32
N PHE A 597 -14.61 36.13 -8.94
CA PHE A 597 -14.79 36.01 -10.40
C PHE A 597 -15.84 36.99 -10.98
N ASN A 598 -16.09 38.13 -10.33
CA ASN A 598 -17.06 39.12 -10.77
C ASN A 598 -16.47 39.99 -11.89
N THR A 599 -17.26 40.22 -12.94
CA THR A 599 -16.83 40.88 -14.19
C THR A 599 -16.59 42.39 -14.12
N LYS A 600 -16.77 43.03 -12.95
CA LYS A 600 -16.66 44.48 -12.75
C LYS A 600 -15.35 44.88 -12.02
N GLY A 601 -14.20 44.46 -12.54
CA GLY A 601 -12.87 44.89 -12.06
C GLY A 601 -12.17 45.83 -13.05
N SER A 602 -11.20 46.60 -12.57
CA SER A 602 -10.31 47.40 -13.44
C SER A 602 -9.44 46.48 -14.33
N ALA A 603 -8.80 47.02 -15.37
CA ALA A 603 -7.89 46.23 -16.22
C ALA A 603 -6.69 45.67 -15.41
N GLU A 604 -6.28 46.39 -14.37
CA GLU A 604 -5.21 45.98 -13.46
C GLU A 604 -5.66 44.80 -12.57
N ASP A 605 -6.89 44.84 -12.07
CA ASP A 605 -7.47 43.75 -11.25
C ASP A 605 -7.63 42.46 -12.06
N LYS A 606 -7.97 42.57 -13.35
CA LYS A 606 -8.03 41.40 -14.25
C LYS A 606 -6.67 40.75 -14.44
N LYS A 607 -5.63 41.55 -14.69
CA LYS A 607 -4.27 41.02 -14.83
C LYS A 607 -3.80 40.33 -13.55
N LYS A 608 -4.09 40.93 -12.40
CA LYS A 608 -3.79 40.34 -11.07
C LYS A 608 -4.53 39.03 -10.83
N HIS A 609 -5.80 38.96 -11.24
CA HIS A 609 -6.59 37.74 -11.18
C HIS A 609 -5.99 36.64 -12.06
N ASP A 610 -5.63 36.96 -13.30
CA ASP A 610 -5.01 35.99 -14.22
C ASP A 610 -3.67 35.46 -13.69
N ASP A 611 -2.84 36.35 -13.12
CA ASP A 611 -1.55 35.97 -12.49
C ASP A 611 -1.77 35.06 -11.26
N PHE A 612 -2.79 35.33 -10.45
CA PHE A 612 -3.19 34.47 -9.33
C PHE A 612 -3.65 33.08 -9.82
N VAL A 613 -4.52 33.04 -10.84
CA VAL A 613 -5.01 31.78 -11.41
C VAL A 613 -3.87 30.96 -11.99
N ASN A 614 -2.94 31.59 -12.73
CA ASN A 614 -1.80 30.90 -13.32
C ASN A 614 -0.89 30.25 -12.25
N ARG A 615 -0.64 30.91 -11.12
CA ARG A 615 0.14 30.33 -10.01
C ARG A 615 -0.56 29.16 -9.34
N MET A 616 -1.87 29.26 -9.16
CA MET A 616 -2.64 28.12 -8.68
C MET A 616 -2.59 26.96 -9.69
N VAL A 617 -2.59 27.26 -11.00
CA VAL A 617 -2.40 26.22 -12.03
C VAL A 617 -1.01 25.58 -11.95
N GLU A 618 0.05 26.36 -11.73
CA GLU A 618 1.41 25.84 -11.49
C GLU A 618 1.49 24.92 -10.26
N LYS A 619 0.65 25.17 -9.25
CA LYS A 619 0.51 24.31 -8.05
C LYS A 619 -0.31 23.03 -8.29
N GLY A 620 -0.81 22.79 -9.51
CA GLY A 620 -1.51 21.56 -9.89
C GLY A 620 -3.04 21.65 -9.92
N TYR A 621 -3.62 22.85 -9.83
CA TYR A 621 -5.06 23.06 -9.96
C TYR A 621 -5.47 23.33 -11.42
N THR A 622 -6.70 23.02 -11.81
CA THR A 622 -7.27 23.53 -13.09
C THR A 622 -7.89 24.91 -12.87
N GLN A 623 -8.01 25.74 -13.93
CA GLN A 623 -8.67 27.05 -13.81
C GLN A 623 -10.09 26.95 -13.24
N LYS A 624 -10.81 25.89 -13.60
CA LYS A 624 -12.16 25.62 -13.11
C LYS A 624 -12.16 25.25 -11.62
N GLN A 625 -11.19 24.44 -11.19
CA GLN A 625 -11.00 24.11 -9.79
C GLN A 625 -10.65 25.35 -8.96
N VAL A 626 -9.78 26.25 -9.45
CA VAL A 626 -9.46 27.50 -8.76
C VAL A 626 -10.73 28.31 -8.50
N ARG A 627 -11.61 28.43 -9.51
CA ARG A 627 -12.90 29.12 -9.36
C ARG A 627 -13.78 28.47 -8.30
N LEU A 628 -13.97 27.15 -8.39
CA LEU A 628 -14.76 26.39 -7.42
C LEU A 628 -14.24 26.57 -6.00
N LEU A 629 -12.93 26.45 -5.81
CA LEU A 629 -12.26 26.54 -4.51
C LEU A 629 -12.40 27.92 -3.89
N CYS A 630 -12.21 28.97 -4.69
CA CYS A 630 -12.37 30.35 -4.24
C CYS A 630 -13.82 30.63 -3.81
N GLU A 631 -14.80 30.25 -4.62
CA GLU A 631 -16.22 30.41 -4.29
C GLU A 631 -16.61 29.59 -3.04
N TRP A 632 -16.12 28.36 -2.93
CA TRP A 632 -16.38 27.48 -1.79
C TRP A 632 -15.77 28.04 -0.49
N TYR A 633 -14.50 28.46 -0.52
CA TYR A 633 -13.80 29.04 0.63
C TYR A 633 -14.53 30.29 1.16
N LEU A 634 -14.96 31.17 0.26
CA LEU A 634 -15.73 32.37 0.62
C LEU A 634 -17.09 32.04 1.27
N ARG A 635 -17.76 30.96 0.85
CA ARG A 635 -19.02 30.52 1.46
C ARG A 635 -18.81 29.95 2.86
N VAL A 636 -17.83 29.05 3.01
CA VAL A 636 -17.55 28.39 4.29
C VAL A 636 -17.17 29.42 5.35
N ARG A 637 -16.33 30.41 4.99
CA ARG A 637 -15.93 31.47 5.91
C ARG A 637 -17.04 32.45 6.27
N LYS A 638 -18.05 32.64 5.42
CA LYS A 638 -19.25 33.44 5.77
C LYS A 638 -20.20 32.71 6.71
N ALA A 639 -20.16 31.38 6.71
CA ALA A 639 -20.98 30.52 7.56
C ALA A 639 -20.32 30.18 8.90
N SER A 640 -19.01 30.42 9.03
CA SER A 640 -18.21 30.30 10.25
C SER A 640 -18.17 31.65 10.96
#